data_AF-A0A9W8X542-F1
#
_entry.id   AF-A0A9W8X542-F1
#
_cell.length_a   1.000
_cell.length_b   1.000
_cell.length_c   1.000
_cell.angle_alpha   90.00
_cell.angle_beta   90.00
_cell.angle_gamma   90.00
#
_symmetry.space_group_name_H-M   'P 1'
#
loop_
_entity.id
_entity.type
_entity.pdbx_description
1 polymer ?
#
loop_
_entity_poly.entity_id
_entity_poly.type
_entity_poly.pdbx_seq_one_letter_code
_entity_poly.pdbx_strand_id
1 'polypeptide(L)'
;MGPVVFTGCPQIRAPSDYAHHTPPFINLEDLSTSKSLLPLLESRGSYAPHVFAYSDFELAPLARLRSRLLEDTLYTLNFLDSYTDVVKWPNEQEAKASIAQGLTMHPMHGLQVLRMHDDLLDFLQKLCRVTLSDVLPADSASNQPDITRAITDTASTLTPTENESRINTFWDTTRELPYRIPMVLDLSRMLQLVEIRTEAAEDHIWMLRQDPAYFTDVVESYTEHRPEHLPYNCNDFHALTNKRELLTKTLRNSITDAYVDLFTWHQLQERLANLIHLETISAANTVDSSEELPPPFFDVLVKTWFFLENTILDLVYQLFHAWPASPAARPYYLASCKYSCKHRITAERHHKEIYENVGFDMVDRLISYLESARLRNAFGVHTIVDALGNFMQTGEWARAQISPLIASYLSQLSVASQCLRQLQLYQPWARQLQQSVESRKAQLFIEYAVLYARWHETLMTSFSGTNLWFQGRPGEKFDYPFDQPVTESNTNKMRAAEVVLDKFWAEADAHFRLKTGTTPHDLVADIISDRTIFRTPTWGERLKSNLELVPVSFHETNKQITGAFTPAAIPVKIKTHSLTSPAEAMPAPQTVSVPLIEQPQIIFVKKQSLKTLRALFTTSHPRVPPKCPGWTLCGPWCR
;
A
#
# COMPACT_ATOMS: atom_id res chain seq x y z
N MET A 1 22.75 -9.73 -8.94
CA MET A 1 22.62 -10.95 -8.13
C MET A 1 21.60 -11.85 -8.80
N GLY A 2 21.93 -13.11 -9.08
CA GLY A 2 20.98 -14.02 -9.74
C GLY A 2 19.76 -14.32 -8.85
N PRO A 3 18.59 -14.61 -9.43
CA PRO A 3 17.39 -14.91 -8.64
C PRO A 3 17.59 -16.26 -7.96
N VAL A 4 17.69 -16.27 -6.63
CA VAL A 4 17.70 -17.52 -5.86
C VAL A 4 16.32 -18.14 -5.98
N VAL A 5 16.28 -19.23 -6.73
CA VAL A 5 15.10 -20.03 -7.00
C VAL A 5 14.63 -20.69 -5.71
N PHE A 6 13.50 -20.25 -5.15
CA PHE A 6 12.85 -20.95 -4.03
C PHE A 6 12.08 -22.17 -4.54
N THR A 7 12.78 -23.25 -4.86
CA THR A 7 12.19 -24.56 -5.24
C THR A 7 12.25 -25.62 -4.12
N GLY A 8 12.87 -25.32 -2.98
CA GLY A 8 12.99 -26.28 -1.86
C GLY A 8 11.82 -26.25 -0.88
N CYS A 9 11.28 -27.43 -0.56
CA CYS A 9 10.39 -27.67 0.58
C CYS A 9 11.02 -27.08 1.87
N PRO A 10 10.32 -26.24 2.66
CA PRO A 10 10.88 -25.58 3.84
C PRO A 10 11.31 -26.51 4.99
N GLN A 11 11.17 -27.82 4.83
CA GLN A 11 11.54 -28.83 5.82
C GLN A 11 12.99 -29.32 5.65
N ILE A 12 13.66 -28.97 4.55
CA ILE A 12 15.02 -29.42 4.21
C ILE A 12 15.85 -28.20 3.84
N ARG A 13 16.16 -27.33 4.81
CA ARG A 13 17.11 -26.23 4.61
C ARG A 13 18.16 -26.28 5.71
N ALA A 14 19.43 -26.27 5.32
CA ALA A 14 20.54 -26.34 6.25
C ALA A 14 20.66 -24.99 7.00
N PRO A 15 21.18 -24.96 8.25
CA PRO A 15 21.45 -23.72 8.99
C PRO A 15 22.25 -22.69 8.19
N SER A 16 23.16 -23.15 7.31
CA SER A 16 23.94 -22.30 6.41
C SER A 16 23.08 -21.53 5.39
N ASP A 17 21.92 -22.04 5.01
CA ASP A 17 21.01 -21.37 4.05
C ASP A 17 20.30 -20.15 4.68
N TYR A 18 20.32 -20.03 6.01
CA TYR A 18 19.69 -18.92 6.73
C TYR A 18 20.60 -17.70 6.89
N ALA A 19 21.93 -17.84 6.74
CA ALA A 19 22.88 -16.75 6.94
C ALA A 19 22.57 -15.53 6.03
N HIS A 20 22.10 -15.78 4.81
CA HIS A 20 21.70 -14.73 3.86
C HIS A 20 20.35 -14.06 4.16
N HIS A 21 19.57 -14.60 5.09
CA HIS A 21 18.25 -14.11 5.49
C HIS A 21 18.21 -13.64 6.96
N THR A 22 19.35 -13.73 7.65
CA THR A 22 19.47 -13.40 9.07
C THR A 22 19.43 -11.90 9.38
N PRO A 23 19.97 -10.95 8.59
CA PRO A 23 19.97 -9.54 9.00
C PRO A 23 18.56 -8.90 8.92
N PRO A 24 18.20 -8.02 9.87
CA PRO A 24 16.90 -7.34 9.89
C PRO A 24 16.84 -6.28 8.79
N PHE A 25 15.96 -6.45 7.79
CA PHE A 25 15.67 -5.51 6.69
C PHE A 25 16.87 -4.65 6.23
N ILE A 26 18.05 -5.23 6.02
CA ILE A 26 19.22 -4.53 5.46
C ILE A 26 19.15 -4.69 3.94
N ASN A 27 18.49 -3.75 3.27
CA ASN A 27 18.35 -3.78 1.82
C ASN A 27 19.38 -2.86 1.15
N LEU A 28 20.19 -3.42 0.25
CA LEU A 28 21.18 -2.63 -0.50
C LEU A 28 20.52 -1.52 -1.32
N GLU A 29 19.37 -1.80 -1.94
CA GLU A 29 18.67 -0.80 -2.77
C GLU A 29 18.24 0.40 -1.93
N ASP A 30 17.72 0.16 -0.72
CA ASP A 30 17.27 1.23 0.17
C ASP A 30 18.45 1.97 0.81
N LEU A 31 19.47 1.27 1.29
CA LEU A 31 20.65 1.89 1.92
C LEU A 31 21.55 2.62 0.93
N SER A 32 21.47 2.30 -0.35
CA SER A 32 22.15 3.05 -1.43
C SER A 32 21.45 4.36 -1.76
N THR A 33 20.20 4.56 -1.30
CA THR A 33 19.55 5.87 -1.39
C THR A 33 20.08 6.81 -0.32
N SER A 34 20.17 8.11 -0.62
CA SER A 34 20.80 9.11 0.27
C SER A 34 20.07 9.33 1.60
N LYS A 35 18.89 8.73 1.82
CA LYS A 35 17.99 9.07 2.93
C LYS A 35 17.87 8.01 4.03
N SER A 36 18.21 6.74 3.77
CA SER A 36 17.97 5.63 4.73
C SER A 36 19.16 5.30 5.65
N LEU A 37 20.38 5.53 5.17
CA LEU A 37 21.60 5.16 5.92
C LEU A 37 21.80 5.98 7.20
N LEU A 38 21.53 7.28 7.13
CA LEU A 38 21.70 8.18 8.27
C LEU A 38 20.67 7.92 9.39
N PRO A 39 19.36 7.77 9.10
CA PRO A 39 18.39 7.34 10.11
C PRO A 39 18.73 6.01 10.77
N LEU A 40 19.28 5.04 10.01
CA LEU A 40 19.73 3.77 10.57
C LEU A 40 20.85 3.97 11.60
N LEU A 41 21.86 4.77 11.27
CA LEU A 41 22.98 5.06 12.17
C LEU A 41 22.53 5.85 13.40
N GLU A 42 21.67 6.84 13.21
CA GLU A 42 21.11 7.66 14.29
C GLU A 42 20.29 6.81 15.26
N SER A 43 19.35 6.02 14.74
CA SER A 43 18.45 5.19 15.56
C SER A 43 19.23 4.11 16.33
N ARG A 44 20.13 3.38 15.65
CA ARG A 44 20.90 2.29 16.27
C ARG A 44 22.03 2.79 17.16
N GLY A 45 22.51 4.02 16.94
CA GLY A 45 23.51 4.66 17.80
C GLY A 45 22.92 5.31 19.05
N SER A 46 21.66 5.77 18.99
CA SER A 46 21.04 6.54 20.07
C SER A 46 20.15 5.71 21.01
N TYR A 47 19.71 4.53 20.59
CA TYR A 47 18.76 3.70 21.35
C TYR A 47 19.34 2.31 21.67
N ALA A 48 18.94 1.76 22.82
CA ALA A 48 19.38 0.45 23.25
C ALA A 48 18.81 -0.67 22.35
N PRO A 49 19.53 -1.79 22.13
CA PRO A 49 19.09 -2.86 21.23
C PRO A 49 17.72 -3.46 21.56
N HIS A 50 17.33 -3.55 22.84
CA HIS A 50 16.05 -4.14 23.24
C HIS A 50 14.83 -3.42 22.64
N VAL A 51 14.94 -2.10 22.39
CA VAL A 51 13.89 -1.28 21.76
C VAL A 51 13.51 -1.80 20.36
N PHE A 52 14.45 -2.45 19.67
CA PHE A 52 14.25 -2.96 18.31
C PHE A 52 13.93 -4.46 18.26
N ALA A 53 13.97 -5.17 19.39
CA ALA A 53 13.91 -6.63 19.42
C ALA A 53 12.66 -7.20 18.72
N TYR A 54 11.49 -6.64 19.03
CA TYR A 54 10.23 -7.08 18.44
C TYR A 54 10.07 -6.60 17.00
N SER A 55 10.49 -5.37 16.67
CA SER A 55 10.39 -4.85 15.30
C SER A 55 11.30 -5.59 14.33
N ASP A 56 12.53 -5.90 14.74
CA ASP A 56 13.50 -6.60 13.91
C ASP A 56 13.06 -8.05 13.67
N PHE A 57 12.51 -8.68 14.72
CA PHE A 57 11.85 -9.97 14.57
C PHE A 57 10.69 -9.86 13.56
N GLU A 58 9.87 -8.82 13.67
CA GLU A 58 8.74 -8.62 12.76
C GLU A 58 9.18 -8.33 11.30
N LEU A 59 10.30 -7.64 11.11
CA LEU A 59 10.85 -7.29 9.80
C LEU A 59 11.67 -8.42 9.14
N ALA A 60 11.90 -9.53 9.83
CA ALA A 60 12.64 -10.69 9.33
C ALA A 60 11.78 -11.97 9.21
N PRO A 61 10.64 -11.95 8.48
CA PRO A 61 9.70 -13.08 8.43
C PRO A 61 10.32 -14.39 7.92
N LEU A 62 11.31 -14.31 7.01
CA LEU A 62 12.02 -15.47 6.47
C LEU A 62 12.97 -16.14 7.47
N ALA A 63 13.50 -15.37 8.41
CA ALA A 63 14.39 -15.87 9.44
C ALA A 63 13.63 -16.55 10.57
N ARG A 64 12.35 -16.20 10.79
CA ARG A 64 11.59 -16.66 11.97
C ARG A 64 11.43 -18.18 12.00
N LEU A 65 11.82 -18.77 13.13
CA LEU A 65 11.48 -20.16 13.42
C LEU A 65 9.96 -20.31 13.51
N ARG A 66 9.42 -21.33 12.85
CA ARG A 66 7.98 -21.62 12.89
C ARG A 66 7.58 -22.10 14.28
N SER A 67 6.40 -21.69 14.74
CA SER A 67 5.88 -22.09 16.06
C SER A 67 5.85 -23.60 16.29
N ARG A 68 5.63 -24.40 15.23
CA ARG A 68 5.65 -25.87 15.31
C ARG A 68 7.03 -26.49 15.63
N LEU A 69 8.10 -25.72 15.49
CA LEU A 69 9.48 -26.14 15.77
C LEU A 69 9.95 -25.65 17.14
N LEU A 70 9.11 -24.91 17.85
CA LEU A 70 9.40 -24.42 19.19
C LEU A 70 8.96 -25.48 20.19
N GLU A 71 9.86 -25.83 21.10
CA GLU A 71 9.55 -26.69 22.24
C GLU A 71 8.81 -25.91 23.32
N ASP A 72 8.04 -26.62 24.14
CA ASP A 72 7.42 -26.00 25.31
C ASP A 72 8.50 -25.58 26.31
N THR A 73 8.30 -24.43 26.95
CA THR A 73 9.31 -23.83 27.82
C THR A 73 8.68 -23.20 29.05
N LEU A 74 9.39 -23.28 30.17
CA LEU A 74 9.11 -22.52 31.39
C LEU A 74 9.86 -21.18 31.42
N TYR A 75 10.83 -20.99 30.52
CA TYR A 75 11.70 -19.83 30.47
C TYR A 75 11.38 -18.98 29.24
N THR A 76 11.37 -17.68 29.42
CA THR A 76 11.12 -16.69 28.37
C THR A 76 12.08 -15.52 28.52
N LEU A 77 12.28 -14.74 27.46
CA LEU A 77 13.12 -13.56 27.46
C LEU A 77 12.25 -12.30 27.50
N ASN A 78 12.54 -11.37 28.42
CA ASN A 78 11.88 -10.08 28.45
C ASN A 78 12.75 -9.06 27.71
N PHE A 79 12.27 -8.57 26.57
CA PHE A 79 12.90 -7.49 25.80
C PHE A 79 12.24 -6.12 25.98
N LEU A 80 11.18 -6.02 26.79
CA LEU A 80 10.49 -4.76 27.03
C LEU A 80 11.30 -3.84 27.95
N ASP A 81 11.87 -4.40 29.02
CA ASP A 81 12.56 -3.63 30.06
C ASP A 81 14.08 -3.79 30.03
N SER A 82 14.58 -4.90 29.47
CA SER A 82 15.98 -5.31 29.54
C SER A 82 16.37 -6.11 28.30
N TYR A 83 17.67 -6.23 28.02
CA TYR A 83 18.17 -7.06 26.92
C TYR A 83 18.66 -8.43 27.40
N THR A 84 18.69 -8.67 28.71
CA THR A 84 19.32 -9.84 29.34
C THR A 84 18.40 -10.66 30.23
N ASP A 85 17.17 -10.22 30.43
CA ASP A 85 16.32 -10.77 31.49
C ASP A 85 15.62 -12.05 31.04
N VAL A 86 15.87 -13.12 31.79
CA VAL A 86 15.20 -14.42 31.62
C VAL A 86 14.14 -14.56 32.70
N VAL A 87 12.87 -14.68 32.29
CA VAL A 87 11.73 -14.88 33.18
C VAL A 87 11.39 -16.36 33.25
N LYS A 88 11.34 -16.92 34.46
CA LYS A 88 10.87 -18.28 34.74
C LYS A 88 9.42 -18.26 35.19
N TRP A 89 8.56 -19.00 34.50
CA TRP A 89 7.14 -19.13 34.80
C TRP A 89 6.84 -20.34 35.70
N PRO A 90 5.78 -20.26 36.52
CA PRO A 90 5.30 -21.39 37.34
C PRO A 90 4.93 -22.64 36.53
N ASN A 91 4.39 -22.45 35.33
CA ASN A 91 3.99 -23.52 34.41
C ASN A 91 4.11 -23.06 32.95
N GLU A 92 4.07 -24.04 32.03
CA GLU A 92 4.24 -23.81 30.59
C GLU A 92 3.05 -23.05 29.99
N GLN A 93 1.87 -23.12 30.60
CA GLN A 93 0.67 -22.44 30.11
C GLN A 93 0.78 -20.92 30.33
N GLU A 94 1.29 -20.49 31.47
CA GLU A 94 1.57 -19.08 31.78
C GLU A 94 2.69 -18.54 30.90
N ALA A 95 3.75 -19.32 30.66
CA ALA A 95 4.80 -18.94 29.70
C ALA A 95 4.22 -18.74 28.28
N LYS A 96 3.39 -19.68 27.81
CA LYS A 96 2.70 -19.58 26.52
C LYS A 96 1.77 -18.37 26.46
N ALA A 97 1.03 -18.09 27.54
CA ALA A 97 0.15 -16.93 27.61
C ALA A 97 0.94 -15.62 27.53
N SER A 98 2.05 -15.50 28.24
CA SER A 98 2.94 -14.34 28.19
C SER A 98 3.53 -14.11 26.80
N ILE A 99 3.99 -15.18 26.14
CA ILE A 99 4.49 -15.13 24.76
C ILE A 99 3.38 -14.69 23.80
N ALA A 100 2.18 -15.26 23.94
CA ALA A 100 1.04 -14.93 23.09
C ALA A 100 0.62 -13.46 23.23
N GLN A 101 0.71 -12.90 24.44
CA GLN A 101 0.47 -11.49 24.74
C GLN A 101 1.63 -10.58 24.33
N GLY A 102 2.77 -11.13 23.91
CA GLY A 102 3.97 -10.36 23.57
C GLY A 102 4.70 -9.73 24.74
N LEU A 103 4.33 -10.06 25.99
CA LEU A 103 5.01 -9.58 27.18
C LEU A 103 6.44 -10.13 27.29
N THR A 104 6.63 -11.35 26.81
CA THR A 104 7.93 -12.00 26.72
C THR A 104 8.08 -12.73 25.38
N MET A 105 9.30 -13.15 25.06
CA MET A 105 9.64 -13.85 23.83
C MET A 105 10.11 -15.26 24.12
N HIS A 106 9.79 -16.21 23.23
CA HIS A 106 10.31 -17.56 23.29
C HIS A 106 11.86 -17.54 23.20
N PRO A 107 12.61 -18.31 24.02
CA PRO A 107 14.08 -18.26 24.03
C PRO A 107 14.73 -18.48 22.66
N MET A 108 14.21 -19.43 21.87
CA MET A 108 14.68 -19.65 20.51
C MET A 108 14.49 -18.43 19.61
N HIS A 109 13.35 -17.76 19.67
CA HIS A 109 13.12 -16.52 18.91
C HIS A 109 14.00 -15.39 19.40
N GLY A 110 14.14 -15.25 20.72
CA GLY A 110 15.04 -14.24 21.28
C GLY A 110 16.48 -14.45 20.86
N LEU A 111 16.97 -15.70 20.78
CA LEU A 111 18.30 -15.99 20.24
C LEU A 111 18.43 -15.55 18.77
N GLN A 112 17.38 -15.68 17.96
CA GLN A 112 17.39 -15.16 16.57
C GLN A 112 17.52 -13.64 16.56
N VAL A 113 16.82 -12.94 17.45
CA VAL A 113 16.90 -11.49 17.61
C VAL A 113 18.29 -11.06 18.07
N LEU A 114 18.87 -11.75 19.06
CA LEU A 114 20.25 -11.49 19.51
C LEU A 114 21.24 -11.64 18.35
N ARG A 115 21.06 -12.69 17.52
CA ARG A 115 21.89 -12.91 16.34
C ARG A 115 21.72 -11.81 15.29
N MET A 116 20.47 -11.42 15.00
CA MET A 116 20.14 -10.31 14.09
C MET A 116 20.85 -9.02 14.51
N HIS A 117 20.79 -8.68 15.80
CA HIS A 117 21.40 -7.47 16.33
C HIS A 117 22.94 -7.54 16.29
N ASP A 118 23.54 -8.70 16.59
CA ASP A 118 24.99 -8.90 16.50
C ASP A 118 25.50 -8.67 15.06
N ASP A 119 24.84 -9.31 14.08
CA ASP A 119 25.18 -9.17 12.66
C ASP A 119 24.97 -7.70 12.17
N LEU A 120 23.90 -7.04 12.61
CA LEU A 120 23.62 -5.63 12.28
C LEU A 120 24.67 -4.68 12.87
N LEU A 121 25.04 -4.86 14.15
CA LEU A 121 26.03 -4.02 14.82
C LEU A 121 27.42 -4.20 14.22
N ASP A 122 27.81 -5.43 13.86
CA ASP A 122 29.06 -5.69 13.14
C ASP A 122 29.08 -4.99 11.77
N PHE A 123 27.97 -5.06 11.02
CA PHE A 123 27.81 -4.32 9.77
C PHE A 123 27.97 -2.81 9.96
N LEU A 124 27.26 -2.20 10.93
CA LEU A 124 27.33 -0.76 11.18
C LEU A 124 28.72 -0.33 11.66
N GLN A 125 29.39 -1.13 12.48
CA GLN A 125 30.78 -0.84 12.89
C GLN A 125 31.74 -0.86 11.70
N LYS A 126 31.63 -1.86 10.82
CA LYS A 126 32.44 -1.94 9.60
C LYS A 126 32.16 -0.78 8.67
N LEU A 127 30.89 -0.43 8.48
CA LEU A 127 30.46 0.74 7.71
C LEU A 127 31.09 2.01 8.27
N CYS A 128 30.95 2.29 9.56
CA CYS A 128 31.54 3.46 10.22
C CYS A 128 33.06 3.49 10.10
N ARG A 129 33.75 2.35 10.21
CA ARG A 129 35.22 2.29 10.03
C ARG A 129 35.62 2.66 8.62
N VAL A 130 34.90 2.18 7.60
CA VAL A 130 35.18 2.52 6.20
C VAL A 130 34.88 3.99 5.93
N THR A 131 33.72 4.50 6.35
CA THR A 131 33.32 5.89 6.06
C THR A 131 34.14 6.92 6.84
N LEU A 132 34.55 6.62 8.08
CA LEU A 132 35.35 7.53 8.90
C LEU A 132 36.85 7.40 8.67
N SER A 133 37.31 6.38 7.92
CA SER A 133 38.75 6.21 7.63
C SER A 133 39.36 7.37 6.84
N ASP A 134 38.55 8.11 6.09
CA ASP A 134 38.97 9.31 5.36
C ASP A 134 39.00 10.59 6.24
N VAL A 135 38.31 10.58 7.39
CA VAL A 135 38.08 11.77 8.24
C VAL A 135 38.87 11.69 9.56
N LEU A 136 39.14 10.49 10.07
CA LEU A 136 39.90 10.26 11.29
C LEU A 136 41.32 9.79 10.93
N PRO A 137 42.37 10.60 11.15
CA PRO A 137 43.74 10.15 10.90
C PRO A 137 44.07 8.93 11.78
N ALA A 138 44.84 8.00 11.20
CA ALA A 138 45.18 6.68 11.76
C ALA A 138 45.74 6.72 13.19
N ASP A 139 46.27 7.87 13.64
CA ASP A 139 46.86 8.06 14.98
C ASP A 139 45.83 8.39 16.07
N SER A 140 44.53 8.47 15.74
CA SER A 140 43.47 8.81 16.71
C SER A 140 42.97 7.60 17.52
N ALA A 141 43.41 6.39 17.19
CA ALA A 141 42.94 5.14 17.81
C ALA A 141 43.36 4.97 19.29
N SER A 142 44.27 5.80 19.82
CA SER A 142 44.74 5.70 21.22
C SER A 142 44.10 6.70 22.18
N ASN A 143 43.43 7.75 21.67
CA ASN A 143 42.76 8.72 22.52
C ASN A 143 41.26 8.47 22.35
N GLN A 144 40.67 7.84 23.36
CA GLN A 144 39.23 7.70 23.53
C GLN A 144 38.61 9.08 23.25
N PRO A 145 37.93 9.30 22.10
CA PRO A 145 37.34 10.59 21.84
C PRO A 145 36.36 10.84 22.98
N ASP A 146 36.35 12.05 23.51
CA ASP A 146 35.48 12.47 24.60
C ASP A 146 34.03 12.56 24.04
N ILE A 147 33.44 11.40 23.75
CA ILE A 147 32.13 11.19 23.10
C ILE A 147 31.02 11.91 23.88
N THR A 148 31.25 12.16 25.16
CA THR A 148 30.39 12.90 26.09
C THR A 148 30.03 14.30 25.59
N ARG A 149 30.88 14.94 24.77
CA ARG A 149 30.67 16.32 24.29
C ARG A 149 29.95 16.43 22.94
N ALA A 150 29.92 15.36 22.14
CA ALA A 150 29.24 15.36 20.84
C ALA A 150 27.73 15.07 20.96
N ILE A 151 27.32 14.31 21.99
CA ILE A 151 25.93 13.90 22.21
C ILE A 151 25.01 15.09 22.58
N THR A 152 25.56 16.19 23.09
CA THR A 152 24.74 17.31 23.60
C THR A 152 24.28 18.30 22.53
N ASP A 153 24.93 18.34 21.35
CA ASP A 153 24.64 19.36 20.31
C ASP A 153 23.93 18.79 19.06
N THR A 154 23.89 17.47 18.84
CA THR A 154 23.31 16.89 17.60
C THR A 154 21.87 16.41 17.72
N ALA A 155 21.28 16.36 18.92
CA ALA A 155 19.93 15.84 19.16
C ALA A 155 18.76 16.71 18.59
N SER A 156 19.03 17.65 17.68
CA SER A 156 17.99 18.55 17.12
C SER A 156 18.27 19.07 15.70
N THR A 157 19.04 18.37 14.86
CA THR A 157 19.31 18.85 13.49
C THR A 157 18.99 17.84 12.39
N LEU A 158 17.79 17.24 12.44
CA LEU A 158 17.10 16.76 11.24
C LEU A 158 15.59 17.03 11.37
N THR A 159 15.20 18.27 11.67
CA THR A 159 13.87 18.70 11.20
C THR A 159 13.95 18.77 9.67
N PRO A 160 12.96 18.21 8.93
CA PRO A 160 12.92 18.40 7.50
C PRO A 160 12.86 19.90 7.27
N THR A 161 13.83 20.44 6.55
CA THR A 161 13.75 21.84 6.15
C THR A 161 12.40 22.03 5.44
N GLU A 162 11.68 23.11 5.76
CA GLU A 162 10.35 23.39 5.20
C GLU A 162 10.34 23.38 3.65
N ASN A 163 11.52 23.44 3.02
CA ASN A 163 11.73 23.33 1.57
C ASN A 163 11.90 21.90 1.02
N GLU A 164 12.21 20.89 1.83
CA GLU A 164 12.27 19.46 1.40
C GLU A 164 10.92 18.74 1.52
N SER A 165 9.94 19.39 2.13
CA SER A 165 8.56 18.90 2.28
C SER A 165 7.80 18.74 0.95
N ARG A 166 8.36 19.19 -0.19
CA ARG A 166 7.60 19.27 -1.44
C ARG A 166 7.61 18.03 -2.32
N ILE A 167 8.50 17.04 -2.14
CA ILE A 167 8.44 15.77 -2.92
C ILE A 167 9.13 14.61 -2.16
N ASN A 168 8.58 14.15 -1.04
CA ASN A 168 8.86 12.79 -0.56
C ASN A 168 7.66 11.93 -0.94
N THR A 169 7.83 10.99 -1.87
CA THR A 169 6.73 10.09 -2.24
C THR A 169 6.42 9.15 -1.07
N PHE A 170 5.19 8.66 -0.99
CA PHE A 170 4.77 7.72 0.06
C PHE A 170 5.74 6.52 0.23
N TRP A 171 6.38 6.10 -0.85
CA TRP A 171 7.33 5.00 -0.89
C TRP A 171 8.68 5.34 -0.28
N ASP A 172 9.13 6.59 -0.41
CA ASP A 172 10.42 7.03 0.15
C ASP A 172 10.38 6.94 1.68
N THR A 173 9.32 7.43 2.32
CA THR A 173 9.19 7.36 3.78
C THR A 173 8.96 5.92 4.26
N THR A 174 8.20 5.12 3.50
CA THR A 174 7.94 3.73 3.86
C THR A 174 9.20 2.86 3.81
N ARG A 175 10.09 3.13 2.85
CA ARG A 175 11.43 2.52 2.77
C ARG A 175 12.30 2.91 3.96
N GLU A 176 12.11 4.09 4.53
CA GLU A 176 12.86 4.55 5.71
C GLU A 176 12.37 3.93 7.04
N LEU A 177 11.10 3.52 7.15
CA LEU A 177 10.51 3.03 8.40
C LEU A 177 11.33 1.93 9.12
N PRO A 178 11.86 0.89 8.42
CA PRO A 178 12.65 -0.17 9.05
C PRO A 178 13.94 0.30 9.70
N TYR A 179 14.41 1.49 9.29
CA TYR A 179 15.66 2.10 9.75
C TYR A 179 15.43 3.14 10.86
N ARG A 180 14.17 3.38 11.24
CA ARG A 180 13.77 4.32 12.30
C ARG A 180 13.37 3.57 13.58
N ILE A 181 13.09 4.33 14.64
CA ILE A 181 12.65 3.79 15.93
C ILE A 181 11.22 3.23 15.79
N PRO A 182 10.93 2.03 16.31
CA PRO A 182 9.65 1.33 16.05
C PRO A 182 8.38 1.95 16.63
N MET A 183 8.48 2.89 17.58
CA MET A 183 7.34 3.31 18.41
C MET A 183 6.34 4.28 17.72
N VAL A 184 6.61 4.76 16.51
CA VAL A 184 5.79 5.83 15.91
C VAL A 184 4.69 5.24 15.03
N LEU A 185 3.53 4.97 15.62
CA LEU A 185 2.29 4.76 14.87
C LEU A 185 1.86 6.10 14.26
N ASP A 186 1.93 6.23 12.93
CA ASP A 186 1.54 7.45 12.24
C ASP A 186 0.09 7.35 11.70
N LEU A 187 -0.88 7.54 12.60
CA LEU A 187 -2.30 7.51 12.26
C LEU A 187 -2.68 8.62 11.27
N SER A 188 -2.05 9.79 11.36
CA SER A 188 -2.33 10.93 10.47
C SER A 188 -1.97 10.59 9.03
N ARG A 189 -0.82 9.97 8.80
CA ARG A 189 -0.42 9.51 7.47
C ARG A 189 -1.31 8.38 6.97
N MET A 190 -1.65 7.42 7.83
CA MET A 190 -2.59 6.36 7.44
C MET A 190 -3.93 6.95 6.97
N LEU A 191 -4.44 7.94 7.69
CA LEU A 191 -5.67 8.64 7.34
C LEU A 191 -5.54 9.32 5.97
N GLN A 192 -4.48 10.10 5.73
CA GLN A 192 -4.26 10.77 4.43
C GLN A 192 -4.27 9.79 3.24
N LEU A 193 -3.65 8.62 3.39
CA LEU A 193 -3.62 7.61 2.32
C LEU A 193 -5.01 7.04 2.04
N VAL A 194 -5.78 6.81 3.10
CA VAL A 194 -7.15 6.31 3.00
C VAL A 194 -8.07 7.38 2.45
N GLU A 195 -7.95 8.64 2.87
CA GLU A 195 -8.71 9.77 2.34
C GLU A 195 -8.53 9.90 0.83
N ILE A 196 -7.30 9.85 0.34
CA ILE A 196 -7.05 9.97 -1.10
C ILE A 196 -7.60 8.76 -1.87
N ARG A 197 -7.68 7.58 -1.24
CA ARG A 197 -8.37 6.42 -1.81
C ARG A 197 -9.88 6.59 -1.81
N THR A 198 -10.46 7.10 -0.74
CA THR A 198 -11.90 7.42 -0.66
C THR A 198 -12.26 8.43 -1.75
N GLU A 199 -11.49 9.51 -1.90
CA GLU A 199 -11.68 10.52 -2.95
C GLU A 199 -11.59 9.89 -4.35
N ALA A 200 -10.58 9.05 -4.60
CA ALA A 200 -10.43 8.38 -5.89
C ALA A 200 -11.60 7.41 -6.20
N ALA A 201 -12.14 6.72 -5.18
CA ALA A 201 -13.29 5.84 -5.33
C ALA A 201 -14.58 6.62 -5.59
N GLU A 202 -14.76 7.77 -4.93
CA GLU A 202 -15.85 8.70 -5.20
C GLU A 202 -15.76 9.26 -6.64
N ASP A 203 -14.57 9.74 -7.03
CA ASP A 203 -14.31 10.25 -8.38
C ASP A 203 -14.60 9.17 -9.44
N HIS A 204 -14.23 7.91 -9.17
CA HIS A 204 -14.53 6.79 -10.05
C HIS A 204 -16.04 6.62 -10.30
N ILE A 205 -16.87 6.70 -9.25
CA ILE A 205 -18.35 6.64 -9.38
C ILE A 205 -18.88 7.80 -10.22
N TRP A 206 -18.40 9.02 -9.96
CA TRP A 206 -18.84 10.19 -10.71
C TRP A 206 -18.44 10.12 -12.17
N MET A 207 -17.22 9.69 -12.47
CA MET A 207 -16.74 9.51 -13.84
C MET A 207 -17.55 8.45 -14.60
N LEU A 208 -17.91 7.34 -13.95
CA LEU A 208 -18.81 6.33 -14.54
C LEU A 208 -20.20 6.89 -14.92
N ARG A 209 -20.68 7.91 -14.20
CA ARG A 209 -21.97 8.58 -14.46
C ARG A 209 -21.86 9.78 -15.40
N GLN A 210 -20.69 10.40 -15.48
CA GLN A 210 -20.49 11.64 -16.20
C GLN A 210 -19.92 11.43 -17.60
N ASP A 211 -18.91 10.58 -17.74
CA ASP A 211 -18.07 10.48 -18.93
C ASP A 211 -18.35 9.17 -19.71
N PRO A 212 -18.94 9.26 -20.92
CA PRO A 212 -19.23 8.10 -21.76
C PRO A 212 -18.00 7.30 -22.21
N ALA A 213 -16.86 7.95 -22.46
CA ALA A 213 -15.64 7.26 -22.85
C ALA A 213 -15.05 6.53 -21.65
N TYR A 214 -14.98 7.17 -20.49
CA TYR A 214 -14.52 6.53 -19.26
C TYR A 214 -15.39 5.32 -18.88
N PHE A 215 -16.71 5.46 -18.96
CA PHE A 215 -17.64 4.34 -18.75
C PHE A 215 -17.33 3.18 -19.70
N THR A 216 -17.08 3.47 -20.98
CA THR A 216 -16.73 2.47 -21.98
C THR A 216 -15.43 1.76 -21.63
N ASP A 217 -14.38 2.50 -21.30
CA ASP A 217 -13.07 1.96 -20.94
C ASP A 217 -13.16 1.03 -19.72
N VAL A 218 -13.94 1.41 -18.69
CA VAL A 218 -14.13 0.58 -17.50
C VAL A 218 -14.87 -0.72 -17.85
N VAL A 219 -15.96 -0.64 -18.62
CA VAL A 219 -16.74 -1.83 -19.00
C VAL A 219 -15.91 -2.77 -19.88
N GLU A 220 -15.15 -2.24 -20.83
CA GLU A 220 -14.25 -3.03 -21.68
C GLU A 220 -13.14 -3.67 -20.84
N SER A 221 -12.51 -2.91 -19.96
CA SER A 221 -11.48 -3.41 -19.04
C SER A 221 -12.01 -4.55 -18.16
N TYR A 222 -13.17 -4.38 -17.53
CA TYR A 222 -13.80 -5.47 -16.75
C TYR A 222 -14.12 -6.67 -17.63
N THR A 223 -14.59 -6.46 -18.87
CA THR A 223 -14.94 -7.52 -19.81
C THR A 223 -13.69 -8.33 -20.18
N GLU A 224 -12.59 -7.67 -20.50
CA GLU A 224 -11.33 -8.32 -20.89
C GLU A 224 -10.74 -9.21 -19.80
N HIS A 225 -11.00 -8.90 -18.53
CA HIS A 225 -10.50 -9.65 -17.36
C HIS A 225 -11.48 -10.74 -16.89
N ARG A 226 -12.47 -11.10 -17.72
CA ARG A 226 -13.43 -12.16 -17.41
C ARG A 226 -12.86 -13.55 -17.71
N PRO A 227 -13.01 -14.52 -16.79
CA PRO A 227 -12.56 -15.90 -17.03
C PRO A 227 -13.30 -16.58 -18.19
N GLU A 228 -14.47 -16.06 -18.60
CA GLU A 228 -15.20 -16.49 -19.79
C GLU A 228 -14.38 -16.34 -21.11
N HIS A 229 -13.34 -15.51 -21.13
CA HIS A 229 -12.42 -15.37 -22.26
C HIS A 229 -11.27 -16.39 -22.30
N LEU A 230 -11.11 -17.19 -21.25
CA LEU A 230 -10.07 -18.21 -21.22
C LEU A 230 -10.39 -19.35 -22.21
N PRO A 231 -9.37 -19.94 -22.85
CA PRO A 231 -9.59 -21.13 -23.66
C PRO A 231 -10.03 -22.28 -22.74
N TYR A 232 -11.05 -23.03 -23.15
CA TYR A 232 -11.55 -24.17 -22.39
C TYR A 232 -10.69 -25.41 -22.65
N ASN A 233 -10.46 -26.21 -21.60
CA ASN A 233 -9.79 -27.50 -21.72
C ASN A 233 -10.74 -28.66 -22.11
N CYS A 234 -12.04 -28.37 -22.28
CA CYS A 234 -13.06 -29.33 -22.68
C CYS A 234 -13.66 -28.99 -24.05
N ASN A 235 -14.16 -30.00 -24.76
CA ASN A 235 -14.77 -29.87 -26.10
C ASN A 235 -16.21 -29.30 -26.07
N ASP A 236 -16.74 -28.94 -24.89
CA ASP A 236 -18.14 -28.51 -24.73
C ASP A 236 -18.29 -26.98 -24.75
N PHE A 237 -19.33 -26.51 -25.45
CA PHE A 237 -19.74 -25.10 -25.44
C PHE A 237 -20.28 -24.71 -24.06
N HIS A 238 -19.58 -23.83 -23.35
CA HIS A 238 -20.10 -23.28 -22.09
C HIS A 238 -21.20 -22.24 -22.34
N ALA A 239 -22.31 -22.31 -21.61
CA ALA A 239 -23.40 -21.33 -21.69
C ALA A 239 -22.95 -19.88 -21.37
N LEU A 240 -21.83 -19.74 -20.65
CA LEU A 240 -21.23 -18.47 -20.22
C LEU A 240 -20.44 -17.73 -21.31
N THR A 241 -20.15 -18.37 -22.45
CA THR A 241 -19.57 -17.69 -23.63
C THR A 241 -20.59 -16.83 -24.39
N ASN A 242 -21.86 -16.78 -23.95
CA ASN A 242 -22.84 -15.87 -24.51
C ASN A 242 -22.46 -14.41 -24.21
N LYS A 243 -22.07 -13.68 -25.25
CA LYS A 243 -21.68 -12.26 -25.18
C LYS A 243 -22.69 -11.39 -24.42
N ARG A 244 -23.99 -11.71 -24.54
CA ARG A 244 -25.05 -10.99 -23.83
C ARG A 244 -24.90 -11.16 -22.32
N GLU A 245 -24.84 -12.39 -21.82
CA GLU A 245 -24.78 -12.64 -20.38
C GLU A 245 -23.44 -12.23 -19.76
N LEU A 246 -22.35 -12.34 -20.52
CA LEU A 246 -21.05 -11.82 -20.11
C LEU A 246 -21.12 -10.31 -19.83
N LEU A 247 -21.67 -9.55 -20.77
CA LEU A 247 -21.79 -8.11 -20.65
C LEU A 247 -22.77 -7.70 -19.56
N THR A 248 -23.90 -8.40 -19.43
CA THR A 248 -24.86 -8.23 -18.33
C THR A 248 -24.17 -8.30 -16.96
N LYS A 249 -23.35 -9.34 -16.74
CA LYS A 249 -22.60 -9.52 -15.49
C LYS A 249 -21.54 -8.45 -15.31
N THR A 250 -20.82 -8.12 -16.38
CA THR A 250 -19.75 -7.12 -16.36
C THR A 250 -20.29 -5.75 -15.97
N LEU A 251 -21.37 -5.30 -16.59
CA LEU A 251 -22.04 -4.03 -16.26
C LEU A 251 -22.47 -4.00 -14.80
N ARG A 252 -23.13 -5.06 -14.32
CA ARG A 252 -23.52 -5.14 -12.91
C ARG A 252 -22.31 -5.03 -11.99
N ASN A 253 -21.26 -5.82 -12.23
CA ASN A 253 -20.04 -5.80 -11.41
C ASN A 253 -19.36 -4.43 -11.42
N SER A 254 -19.16 -3.83 -12.60
CA SER A 254 -18.52 -2.52 -12.71
C SER A 254 -19.24 -1.44 -11.90
N ILE A 255 -20.58 -1.54 -11.78
CA ILE A 255 -21.36 -0.63 -10.96
C ILE A 255 -21.24 -1.00 -9.48
N THR A 256 -21.58 -2.23 -9.10
CA THR A 256 -21.64 -2.62 -7.69
C THR A 256 -20.28 -2.53 -7.01
N ASP A 257 -19.22 -2.91 -7.71
CA ASP A 257 -17.86 -2.92 -7.17
C ASP A 257 -17.38 -1.49 -6.90
N ALA A 258 -17.70 -0.52 -7.78
CA ALA A 258 -17.35 0.89 -7.58
C ALA A 258 -17.97 1.47 -6.30
N TYR A 259 -19.24 1.18 -6.04
CA TYR A 259 -19.95 1.64 -4.85
C TYR A 259 -19.48 0.96 -3.56
N VAL A 260 -19.21 -0.35 -3.62
CA VAL A 260 -18.66 -1.11 -2.48
C VAL A 260 -17.24 -0.65 -2.15
N ASP A 261 -16.44 -0.28 -3.16
CA ASP A 261 -15.08 0.25 -2.96
C ASP A 261 -15.13 1.56 -2.17
N LEU A 262 -15.95 2.54 -2.59
CA LEU A 262 -16.15 3.80 -1.85
C LEU A 262 -16.57 3.53 -0.39
N PHE A 263 -17.56 2.66 -0.19
CA PHE A 263 -18.03 2.30 1.13
C PHE A 263 -16.90 1.70 2.00
N THR A 264 -16.11 0.80 1.43
CA THR A 264 -15.01 0.13 2.14
C THR A 264 -13.93 1.12 2.59
N TRP A 265 -13.50 2.02 1.71
CA TRP A 265 -12.49 3.03 2.04
C TRP A 265 -13.02 4.08 3.02
N HIS A 266 -14.28 4.48 2.89
CA HIS A 266 -14.91 5.38 3.87
C HIS A 266 -14.96 4.74 5.27
N GLN A 267 -15.33 3.46 5.37
CA GLN A 267 -15.32 2.74 6.66
C GLN A 267 -13.93 2.66 7.29
N LEU A 268 -12.86 2.59 6.49
CA LEU A 268 -11.48 2.72 6.97
C LEU A 268 -11.17 4.14 7.45
N GLN A 269 -11.61 5.15 6.70
CA GLN A 269 -11.41 6.55 7.01
C GLN A 269 -12.03 6.91 8.37
N GLU A 270 -13.29 6.54 8.60
CA GLU A 270 -14.00 6.79 9.87
C GLU A 270 -13.27 6.14 11.06
N ARG A 271 -12.76 4.91 10.87
CA ARG A 271 -12.02 4.19 11.91
C ARG A 271 -10.72 4.89 12.27
N LEU A 272 -9.97 5.34 11.28
CA LEU A 272 -8.71 6.06 11.50
C LEU A 272 -8.95 7.45 12.10
N ALA A 273 -9.97 8.17 11.64
CA ALA A 273 -10.37 9.45 12.22
C ALA A 273 -10.78 9.30 13.69
N ASN A 274 -11.52 8.23 14.03
CA ASN A 274 -11.88 7.91 15.41
C ASN A 274 -10.64 7.59 16.27
N LEU A 275 -9.67 6.84 15.73
CA LEU A 275 -8.41 6.59 16.44
C LEU A 275 -7.64 7.88 16.74
N ILE A 276 -7.51 8.79 15.78
CA ILE A 276 -6.86 10.09 15.99
C ILE A 276 -7.60 10.93 17.04
N HIS A 277 -8.94 10.92 17.00
CA HIS A 277 -9.75 11.60 17.98
C HIS A 277 -9.53 11.05 19.40
N LEU A 278 -9.54 9.73 19.55
CA LEU A 278 -9.27 9.06 20.83
C LEU A 278 -7.84 9.31 21.33
N GLU A 279 -6.85 9.27 20.44
CA GLU A 279 -5.45 9.58 20.77
C GLU A 279 -5.31 11.02 21.28
N THR A 280 -5.96 11.98 20.63
CA THR A 280 -5.96 13.40 21.04
C THR A 280 -6.56 13.58 22.44
N ILE A 281 -7.67 12.89 22.73
CA ILE A 281 -8.31 12.91 24.05
C ILE A 281 -7.39 12.30 25.11
N SER A 282 -6.74 11.18 24.80
CA SER A 282 -5.83 10.50 25.72
C SER A 282 -4.56 11.30 26.00
N ALA A 283 -3.97 11.94 24.98
CA ALA A 283 -2.80 12.80 25.11
C ALA A 283 -3.07 14.05 25.97
N ALA A 284 -4.28 14.62 25.87
CA ALA A 284 -4.70 15.75 26.70
C ALA A 284 -4.81 15.40 28.20
N ASN A 285 -4.93 14.11 28.54
CA ASN A 285 -5.21 13.63 29.89
C ASN A 285 -3.98 13.13 30.67
N THR A 286 -2.75 13.36 30.17
CA THR A 286 -1.47 12.98 30.82
C THR A 286 -1.51 11.59 31.45
N VAL A 287 -1.43 10.56 30.61
CA VAL A 287 -1.21 9.18 31.07
C VAL A 287 0.23 8.80 30.74
N ASP A 288 0.94 8.33 31.75
CA ASP A 288 2.34 7.89 31.68
C ASP A 288 2.52 6.88 30.55
N SER A 289 3.57 7.00 29.74
CA SER A 289 3.80 6.16 28.55
C SER A 289 4.18 4.70 28.89
N SER A 290 3.98 4.28 30.13
CA SER A 290 4.19 2.92 30.65
C SER A 290 2.90 2.17 30.96
N GLU A 291 1.73 2.79 30.78
CA GLU A 291 0.43 2.17 31.08
C GLU A 291 -0.27 1.59 29.85
N GLU A 292 -1.11 0.57 30.10
CA GLU A 292 -1.92 -0.12 29.10
C GLU A 292 -2.68 0.87 28.19
N LEU A 293 -2.86 0.51 26.91
CA LEU A 293 -3.62 1.36 25.99
C LEU A 293 -5.04 1.59 26.54
N PRO A 294 -5.57 2.82 26.45
CA PRO A 294 -6.94 3.10 26.86
C PRO A 294 -7.91 2.09 26.22
N PRO A 295 -8.78 1.42 26.99
CA PRO A 295 -9.68 0.40 26.47
C PRO A 295 -10.48 0.78 25.22
N PRO A 296 -11.05 2.01 25.08
CA PRO A 296 -11.74 2.39 23.85
C PRO A 296 -10.80 2.50 22.65
N PHE A 297 -9.57 3.00 22.84
CA PHE A 297 -8.56 3.09 21.78
C PHE A 297 -8.11 1.70 21.34
N PHE A 298 -7.84 0.81 22.29
CA PHE A 298 -7.49 -0.58 22.02
C PHE A 298 -8.58 -1.33 21.25
N ASP A 299 -9.86 -1.16 21.61
CA ASP A 299 -10.97 -1.81 20.92
C ASP A 299 -11.09 -1.36 19.47
N VAL A 300 -10.96 -0.05 19.20
CA VAL A 300 -10.99 0.50 17.84
C VAL A 300 -9.78 0.01 17.03
N LEU A 301 -8.59 -0.10 17.62
CA LEU A 301 -7.40 -0.66 16.95
C LEU A 301 -7.65 -2.11 16.51
N VAL A 302 -8.20 -2.96 17.39
CA VAL A 302 -8.49 -4.36 17.04
C VAL A 302 -9.53 -4.46 15.92
N LYS A 303 -10.60 -3.66 15.97
CA LYS A 303 -11.60 -3.60 14.90
C LYS A 303 -11.00 -3.11 13.58
N THR A 304 -10.12 -2.12 13.63
CA THR A 304 -9.44 -1.57 12.45
C THR A 304 -8.49 -2.58 11.84
N TRP A 305 -7.72 -3.30 12.66
CA TRP A 305 -6.86 -4.39 12.23
C TRP A 305 -7.65 -5.48 11.51
N PHE A 306 -8.71 -5.98 12.14
CA PHE A 306 -9.55 -7.01 11.54
C PHE A 306 -10.18 -6.54 10.22
N PHE A 307 -10.64 -5.29 10.17
CA PHE A 307 -11.20 -4.71 8.96
C PHE A 307 -10.16 -4.67 7.83
N LEU A 308 -8.95 -4.18 8.10
CA LEU A 308 -7.83 -4.16 7.14
C LEU A 308 -7.49 -5.57 6.62
N GLU A 309 -7.44 -6.57 7.49
CA GLU A 309 -7.19 -7.96 7.07
C GLU A 309 -8.25 -8.46 6.09
N ASN A 310 -9.54 -8.19 6.35
CA ASN A 310 -10.62 -8.60 5.45
C ASN A 310 -10.61 -7.80 4.14
N THR A 311 -10.38 -6.49 4.18
CA THR A 311 -10.20 -5.67 2.97
C THR A 311 -9.06 -6.21 2.10
N ILE A 312 -7.93 -6.58 2.70
CA ILE A 312 -6.81 -7.20 1.98
C ILE A 312 -7.23 -8.53 1.34
N LEU A 313 -7.97 -9.38 2.06
CA LEU A 313 -8.43 -10.67 1.52
C LEU A 313 -9.38 -10.48 0.34
N ASP A 314 -10.29 -9.52 0.42
CA ASP A 314 -11.22 -9.19 -0.66
C ASP A 314 -10.46 -8.67 -1.90
N LEU A 315 -9.49 -7.78 -1.71
CA LEU A 315 -8.63 -7.28 -2.80
C LEU A 315 -7.76 -8.39 -3.41
N VAL A 316 -7.20 -9.29 -2.60
CA VAL A 316 -6.48 -10.48 -3.08
C VAL A 316 -7.40 -11.36 -3.91
N TYR A 317 -8.64 -11.55 -3.47
CA TYR A 317 -9.63 -12.33 -4.20
C TYR A 317 -9.93 -11.72 -5.57
N GLN A 318 -10.15 -10.40 -5.65
CA GLN A 318 -10.38 -9.68 -6.92
C GLN A 318 -9.17 -9.78 -7.86
N LEU A 319 -7.97 -9.51 -7.35
CA LEU A 319 -6.73 -9.64 -8.12
C LEU A 319 -6.55 -11.05 -8.67
N PHE A 320 -6.75 -12.07 -7.84
CA PHE A 320 -6.58 -13.46 -8.23
C PHE A 320 -7.60 -13.90 -9.30
N HIS A 321 -8.83 -13.38 -9.27
CA HIS A 321 -9.86 -13.74 -10.25
C HIS A 321 -9.71 -12.96 -11.57
N ALA A 322 -9.14 -11.75 -11.54
CA ALA A 322 -8.88 -10.95 -12.73
C ALA A 322 -7.56 -11.32 -13.42
N TRP A 323 -6.53 -11.71 -12.67
CA TRP A 323 -5.18 -11.95 -13.18
C TRP A 323 -5.14 -12.99 -14.31
N PRO A 324 -5.67 -14.22 -14.17
CA PRO A 324 -5.54 -15.25 -15.19
C PRO A 324 -6.13 -14.86 -16.54
N ALA A 325 -7.22 -14.08 -16.54
CA ALA A 325 -7.92 -13.63 -17.73
C ALA A 325 -7.33 -12.35 -18.33
N SER A 326 -6.46 -11.65 -17.60
CA SER A 326 -5.81 -10.43 -18.05
C SER A 326 -5.07 -10.66 -19.39
N PRO A 327 -5.02 -9.66 -20.28
CA PRO A 327 -4.45 -9.84 -21.62
C PRO A 327 -3.06 -10.48 -21.66
N ALA A 328 -2.18 -10.14 -20.73
CA ALA A 328 -0.82 -10.67 -20.66
C ALA A 328 -0.74 -12.09 -20.06
N ALA A 329 -1.61 -12.43 -19.13
CA ALA A 329 -1.62 -13.75 -18.48
C ALA A 329 -2.46 -14.79 -19.24
N ARG A 330 -3.48 -14.34 -19.97
CA ARG A 330 -4.45 -15.20 -20.69
C ARG A 330 -3.82 -16.34 -21.50
N PRO A 331 -2.68 -16.18 -22.20
CA PRO A 331 -2.04 -17.27 -22.94
C PRO A 331 -1.53 -18.43 -22.06
N TYR A 332 -1.28 -18.18 -20.77
CA TYR A 332 -0.71 -19.13 -19.81
C TYR A 332 -1.78 -19.85 -18.97
N TYR A 333 -3.06 -19.59 -19.22
CA TYR A 333 -4.17 -20.13 -18.43
C TYR A 333 -5.24 -20.77 -19.32
N LEU A 334 -5.94 -21.76 -18.76
CA LEU A 334 -7.13 -22.39 -19.34
C LEU A 334 -8.29 -22.30 -18.36
N ALA A 335 -9.51 -22.21 -18.88
CA ALA A 335 -10.72 -22.44 -18.10
C ALA A 335 -10.81 -23.94 -17.74
N SER A 336 -10.94 -24.23 -16.44
CA SER A 336 -11.15 -25.57 -15.92
C SER A 336 -12.62 -25.96 -15.99
N CYS A 337 -12.90 -27.05 -16.71
CA CYS A 337 -14.23 -27.64 -16.77
C CYS A 337 -14.46 -28.71 -15.67
N LYS A 338 -13.62 -28.78 -14.63
CA LYS A 338 -13.66 -29.87 -13.61
C LYS A 338 -14.97 -29.96 -12.82
N TYR A 339 -15.77 -28.90 -12.80
CA TYR A 339 -17.05 -28.88 -12.11
C TYR A 339 -18.19 -28.69 -13.12
N SER A 340 -19.25 -29.49 -12.99
CA SER A 340 -20.52 -29.34 -13.73
C SER A 340 -21.27 -28.02 -13.43
N CYS A 341 -20.64 -27.12 -12.68
CA CYS A 341 -21.15 -25.81 -12.34
C CYS A 341 -21.18 -24.94 -13.60
N LYS A 342 -22.37 -24.82 -14.20
CA LYS A 342 -22.65 -23.90 -15.31
C LYS A 342 -22.47 -22.40 -14.97
N HIS A 343 -22.08 -22.07 -13.74
CA HIS A 343 -22.10 -20.71 -13.21
C HIS A 343 -20.75 -20.15 -12.75
N ARG A 344 -19.70 -20.97 -12.63
CA ARG A 344 -18.36 -20.54 -12.18
C ARG A 344 -17.26 -21.15 -13.03
N ILE A 345 -16.42 -20.31 -13.59
CA ILE A 345 -15.21 -20.71 -14.32
C ILE A 345 -14.03 -20.49 -13.39
N THR A 346 -13.21 -21.52 -13.23
CA THR A 346 -11.93 -21.42 -12.51
C THR A 346 -10.80 -21.50 -13.51
N ALA A 347 -9.79 -20.65 -13.36
CA ALA A 347 -8.60 -20.69 -14.21
C ALA A 347 -7.61 -21.75 -13.68
N GLU A 348 -7.02 -22.52 -14.60
CA GLU A 348 -5.93 -23.44 -14.32
C GLU A 348 -4.71 -23.04 -15.13
N ARG A 349 -3.55 -23.04 -14.46
CA ARG A 349 -2.28 -22.75 -15.12
C ARG A 349 -2.00 -23.83 -16.17
N HIS A 350 -1.73 -23.38 -17.37
CA HIS A 350 -1.47 -24.24 -18.50
C HIS A 350 0.02 -24.41 -18.70
N HIS A 351 0.53 -25.58 -18.36
CA HIS A 351 1.89 -25.98 -18.68
C HIS A 351 2.00 -26.33 -20.16
N LYS A 352 1.97 -25.33 -21.03
CA LYS A 352 2.53 -25.50 -22.37
C LYS A 352 4.03 -25.22 -22.32
N GLU A 353 4.80 -25.89 -23.17
CA GLU A 353 6.22 -25.62 -23.47
C GLU A 353 6.47 -24.21 -24.07
N ILE A 354 5.48 -23.31 -23.97
CA ILE A 354 5.54 -21.93 -24.48
C ILE A 354 6.44 -21.16 -23.52
N TYR A 355 7.67 -20.93 -23.98
CA TYR A 355 8.68 -19.96 -23.53
C TYR A 355 8.57 -19.53 -22.06
N GLU A 356 9.50 -20.03 -21.25
CA GLU A 356 9.78 -19.56 -19.88
C GLU A 356 9.97 -18.04 -19.88
N ASN A 357 8.88 -17.30 -19.69
CA ASN A 357 8.96 -15.88 -19.44
C ASN A 357 9.20 -15.71 -17.95
N VAL A 358 10.47 -15.59 -17.59
CA VAL A 358 10.91 -15.39 -16.20
C VAL A 358 10.16 -14.24 -15.53
N GLY A 359 9.82 -13.19 -16.29
CA GLY A 359 9.06 -12.07 -15.76
C GLY A 359 7.62 -12.39 -15.44
N PHE A 360 6.92 -13.07 -16.35
CA PHE A 360 5.58 -13.59 -16.09
C PHE A 360 5.60 -14.55 -14.89
N ASP A 361 6.50 -15.53 -14.89
CA ASP A 361 6.59 -16.56 -13.85
C ASP A 361 6.83 -15.98 -12.46
N MET A 362 7.56 -14.87 -12.36
CA MET A 362 7.79 -14.18 -11.10
C MET A 362 6.52 -13.49 -10.60
N VAL A 363 5.83 -12.71 -11.45
CA VAL A 363 4.58 -12.04 -11.08
C VAL A 363 3.51 -13.06 -10.74
N ASP A 364 3.34 -14.08 -11.56
CA ASP A 364 2.40 -15.17 -11.37
C ASP A 364 2.60 -15.87 -10.02
N ARG A 365 3.86 -16.18 -9.71
CA ARG A 365 4.25 -16.80 -8.44
C ARG A 365 3.94 -15.90 -7.25
N LEU A 366 4.25 -14.61 -7.31
CA LEU A 366 3.97 -13.69 -6.22
C LEU A 366 2.46 -13.50 -6.00
N ILE A 367 1.66 -13.43 -7.06
CA ILE A 367 0.19 -13.42 -6.97
C ILE A 367 -0.32 -14.73 -6.34
N SER A 368 0.24 -15.89 -6.72
CA SER A 368 -0.11 -17.18 -6.07
C SER A 368 0.27 -17.22 -4.58
N TYR A 369 1.32 -16.49 -4.17
CA TYR A 369 1.69 -16.38 -2.76
C TYR A 369 0.69 -15.53 -1.99
N LEU A 370 0.15 -14.48 -2.62
CA LEU A 370 -0.96 -13.71 -2.06
C LEU A 370 -2.21 -14.56 -1.91
N GLU A 371 -2.52 -15.50 -2.80
CA GLU A 371 -3.71 -16.36 -2.67
C GLU A 371 -3.58 -17.41 -1.53
N SER A 372 -2.37 -17.91 -1.28
CA SER A 372 -2.14 -18.93 -0.27
C SER A 372 -2.09 -18.36 1.15
N ALA A 373 -3.10 -18.66 1.98
CA ALA A 373 -3.10 -18.26 3.40
C ALA A 373 -1.82 -18.67 4.15
N ARG A 374 -1.29 -19.86 3.83
CA ARG A 374 -0.04 -20.36 4.42
C ARG A 374 1.15 -19.47 4.05
N LEU A 375 1.24 -19.01 2.80
CA LEU A 375 2.36 -18.18 2.33
C LEU A 375 2.20 -16.72 2.74
N ARG A 376 0.97 -16.17 2.70
CA ARG A 376 0.65 -14.86 3.29
C ARG A 376 1.08 -14.77 4.75
N ASN A 377 0.74 -15.78 5.56
CA ASN A 377 1.10 -15.81 6.98
C ASN A 377 2.62 -16.01 7.20
N ALA A 378 3.30 -16.69 6.28
CA ALA A 378 4.73 -16.96 6.40
C ALA A 378 5.60 -15.77 5.97
N PHE A 379 5.21 -15.05 4.92
CA PHE A 379 6.01 -13.94 4.38
C PHE A 379 5.51 -12.55 4.80
N GLY A 380 4.24 -12.44 5.17
CA GLY A 380 3.54 -11.17 5.33
C GLY A 380 3.04 -10.65 3.98
N VAL A 381 1.82 -10.11 3.95
CA VAL A 381 1.21 -9.56 2.72
C VAL A 381 2.04 -8.40 2.18
N HIS A 382 2.43 -7.50 3.06
CA HIS A 382 3.21 -6.32 2.74
C HIS A 382 4.54 -6.68 2.01
N THR A 383 5.28 -7.67 2.50
CA THR A 383 6.51 -8.18 1.85
C THR A 383 6.26 -8.67 0.43
N ILE A 384 5.16 -9.37 0.19
CA ILE A 384 4.82 -9.91 -1.14
C ILE A 384 4.42 -8.76 -2.08
N VAL A 385 3.66 -7.79 -1.59
CA VAL A 385 3.25 -6.60 -2.37
C VAL A 385 4.47 -5.73 -2.70
N ASP A 386 5.39 -5.51 -1.76
CA ASP A 386 6.63 -4.79 -2.02
C ASP A 386 7.52 -5.50 -3.04
N ALA A 387 7.63 -6.83 -2.95
CA ALA A 387 8.35 -7.62 -3.95
C ALA A 387 7.73 -7.48 -5.35
N LEU A 388 6.39 -7.48 -5.44
CA LEU A 388 5.67 -7.19 -6.70
C LEU A 388 5.98 -5.78 -7.20
N GLY A 389 5.97 -4.78 -6.32
CA GLY A 389 6.22 -3.38 -6.67
C GLY A 389 7.64 -3.16 -7.17
N ASN A 390 8.64 -3.71 -6.48
CA ASN A 390 10.02 -3.66 -6.91
C ASN A 390 10.19 -4.36 -8.27
N PHE A 391 9.57 -5.52 -8.47
CA PHE A 391 9.63 -6.22 -9.75
C PHE A 391 8.96 -5.43 -10.89
N MET A 392 7.89 -4.69 -10.61
CA MET A 392 7.26 -3.78 -11.58
C MET A 392 8.14 -2.58 -11.95
N GLN A 393 8.92 -2.07 -10.99
CA GLN A 393 9.84 -0.96 -11.23
C GLN A 393 11.08 -1.41 -12.01
N THR A 394 11.66 -2.56 -11.69
CA THR A 394 12.92 -3.01 -12.27
C THR A 394 12.74 -3.88 -13.52
N GLY A 395 11.65 -4.66 -13.58
CA GLY A 395 11.39 -5.63 -14.62
C GLY A 395 10.75 -5.02 -15.87
N GLU A 396 11.43 -5.12 -17.01
CA GLU A 396 10.92 -4.65 -18.30
C GLU A 396 9.59 -5.30 -18.69
N TRP A 397 9.43 -6.59 -18.38
CA TRP A 397 8.20 -7.33 -18.68
C TRP A 397 7.01 -6.81 -17.88
N ALA A 398 7.16 -6.70 -16.56
CA ALA A 398 6.06 -6.32 -15.67
C ALA A 398 5.56 -4.90 -15.97
N ARG A 399 6.46 -3.97 -16.26
CA ARG A 399 6.12 -2.59 -16.65
C ARG A 399 5.30 -2.51 -17.93
N ALA A 400 5.56 -3.40 -18.89
CA ALA A 400 4.93 -3.36 -20.20
C ALA A 400 3.62 -4.15 -20.29
N GLN A 401 3.35 -5.07 -19.36
CA GLN A 401 2.34 -6.12 -19.53
C GLN A 401 1.23 -6.12 -18.47
N ILE A 402 1.37 -5.36 -17.39
CA ILE A 402 0.31 -5.24 -16.38
C ILE A 402 -0.76 -4.28 -16.88
N SER A 403 -2.01 -4.72 -16.90
CA SER A 403 -3.14 -3.89 -17.33
C SER A 403 -3.50 -2.83 -16.27
N PRO A 404 -4.19 -1.74 -16.65
CA PRO A 404 -4.64 -0.72 -15.71
C PRO A 404 -5.51 -1.26 -14.56
N LEU A 405 -6.36 -2.26 -14.82
CA LEU A 405 -7.20 -2.88 -13.80
C LEU A 405 -6.38 -3.64 -12.75
N ILE A 406 -5.41 -4.45 -13.20
CA ILE A 406 -4.52 -5.18 -12.30
C ILE A 406 -3.63 -4.20 -11.52
N ALA A 407 -3.13 -3.15 -12.17
CA ALA A 407 -2.40 -2.09 -11.50
C ALA A 407 -3.24 -1.41 -10.39
N SER A 408 -4.53 -1.16 -10.65
CA SER A 408 -5.46 -0.59 -9.66
C SER A 408 -5.59 -1.48 -8.41
N TYR A 409 -5.83 -2.78 -8.57
CA TYR A 409 -5.91 -3.71 -7.43
C TYR A 409 -4.61 -3.80 -6.64
N LEU A 410 -3.46 -3.86 -7.32
CA LEU A 410 -2.15 -3.83 -6.66
C LEU A 410 -1.92 -2.51 -5.90
N SER A 411 -2.40 -1.40 -6.47
CA SER A 411 -2.40 -0.09 -5.85
C SER A 411 -3.19 -0.08 -4.53
N GLN A 412 -4.41 -0.61 -4.56
CA GLN A 412 -5.28 -0.69 -3.37
C GLN A 412 -4.68 -1.62 -2.31
N LEU A 413 -4.15 -2.78 -2.72
CA LEU A 413 -3.42 -3.71 -1.85
C LEU A 413 -2.20 -3.06 -1.21
N SER A 414 -1.46 -2.23 -1.93
CA SER A 414 -0.31 -1.53 -1.38
C SER A 414 -0.70 -0.59 -0.25
N VAL A 415 -1.79 0.18 -0.38
CA VAL A 415 -2.26 1.07 0.70
C VAL A 415 -2.73 0.26 1.91
N ALA A 416 -3.62 -0.71 1.71
CA ALA A 416 -4.18 -1.50 2.80
C ALA A 416 -3.09 -2.31 3.56
N SER A 417 -2.15 -2.92 2.81
CA SER A 417 -1.04 -3.68 3.43
C SER A 417 -0.09 -2.81 4.23
N GLN A 418 0.11 -1.55 3.84
CA GLN A 418 0.95 -0.61 4.59
C GLN A 418 0.27 -0.12 5.86
N CYS A 419 -1.03 0.18 5.79
CA CYS A 419 -1.81 0.48 6.99
C CYS A 419 -1.74 -0.68 7.99
N LEU A 420 -1.89 -1.93 7.52
CA LEU A 420 -1.74 -3.10 8.38
C LEU A 420 -0.31 -3.24 8.93
N ARG A 421 0.72 -2.97 8.12
CA ARG A 421 2.13 -2.99 8.55
C ARG A 421 2.39 -2.01 9.69
N GLN A 422 1.86 -0.80 9.62
CA GLN A 422 1.99 0.21 10.69
C GLN A 422 1.45 -0.32 12.02
N LEU A 423 0.28 -0.98 12.00
CA LEU A 423 -0.28 -1.61 13.19
C LEU A 423 0.58 -2.79 13.68
N GLN A 424 1.13 -3.59 12.78
CA GLN A 424 2.03 -4.70 13.11
C GLN A 424 3.35 -4.25 13.76
N LEU A 425 3.79 -3.04 13.45
CA LEU A 425 4.99 -2.43 14.01
C LEU A 425 4.71 -1.61 15.28
N TYR A 426 3.45 -1.47 15.71
CA TYR A 426 3.07 -0.69 16.89
C TYR A 426 3.44 -1.41 18.20
N GLN A 427 4.71 -1.40 18.54
CA GLN A 427 5.25 -2.05 19.73
C GLN A 427 5.06 -1.18 20.99
N PRO A 428 4.83 -1.81 22.15
CA PRO A 428 4.79 -3.27 22.41
C PRO A 428 3.42 -3.93 22.16
N TRP A 429 2.40 -3.16 21.79
CA TRP A 429 1.00 -3.62 21.80
C TRP A 429 0.59 -4.49 20.60
N ALA A 430 1.35 -4.49 19.50
CA ALA A 430 1.02 -5.23 18.27
C ALA A 430 0.68 -6.71 18.50
N ARG A 431 1.39 -7.39 19.42
CA ARG A 431 1.11 -8.79 19.78
C ARG A 431 -0.21 -8.96 20.52
N GLN A 432 -0.49 -8.09 21.49
CA GLN A 432 -1.75 -8.09 22.23
C GLN A 432 -2.94 -7.81 21.30
N LEU A 433 -2.76 -6.88 20.35
CA LEU A 433 -3.75 -6.59 19.31
C LEU A 433 -4.00 -7.84 18.45
N GLN A 434 -2.94 -8.46 17.92
CA GLN A 434 -3.05 -9.67 17.10
C GLN A 434 -3.77 -10.82 17.83
N GLN A 435 -3.40 -11.07 19.10
CA GLN A 435 -4.05 -12.08 19.91
C GLN A 435 -5.53 -11.75 20.15
N SER A 436 -5.86 -10.47 20.37
CA SER A 436 -7.23 -10.00 20.58
C SER A 436 -8.09 -10.07 19.33
N VAL A 437 -7.49 -9.92 18.14
CA VAL A 437 -8.15 -10.18 16.85
C VAL A 437 -8.50 -11.66 16.74
N GLU A 438 -7.55 -12.56 17.01
CA GLU A 438 -7.78 -14.00 16.86
C GLU A 438 -8.77 -14.54 17.90
N SER A 439 -8.70 -14.08 19.14
CA SER A 439 -9.63 -14.52 20.21
C SER A 439 -11.07 -14.03 19.99
N ARG A 440 -11.25 -12.85 19.38
CA ARG A 440 -12.56 -12.24 19.08
C ARG A 440 -13.01 -12.42 17.63
N LYS A 441 -12.30 -13.24 16.85
CA LYS A 441 -12.50 -13.38 15.40
C LYS A 441 -13.94 -13.64 14.99
N ALA A 442 -14.64 -14.54 15.69
CA ALA A 442 -16.03 -14.85 15.39
C ALA A 442 -16.96 -13.66 15.59
N GLN A 443 -16.78 -12.91 16.68
CA GLN A 443 -17.55 -11.70 16.96
C GLN A 443 -17.25 -10.61 15.92
N LEU A 444 -15.97 -10.34 15.66
CA LEU A 444 -15.54 -9.34 14.67
C LEU A 444 -16.07 -9.67 13.27
N PHE A 445 -16.10 -10.95 12.91
CA PHE A 445 -16.68 -11.40 11.65
C PHE A 445 -18.19 -11.17 11.57
N ILE A 446 -18.94 -11.38 12.66
CA ILE A 446 -20.37 -11.06 12.71
C ILE A 446 -20.58 -9.56 12.53
N GLU A 447 -19.81 -8.72 13.22
CA GLU A 447 -19.88 -7.25 13.07
C GLU A 447 -19.58 -6.82 11.62
N TYR A 448 -18.59 -7.42 10.99
CA TYR A 448 -18.27 -7.21 9.58
C TYR A 448 -19.42 -7.65 8.66
N ALA A 449 -19.96 -8.85 8.85
CA ALA A 449 -21.08 -9.34 8.04
C ALA A 449 -22.34 -8.47 8.18
N VAL A 450 -22.64 -7.99 9.39
CA VAL A 450 -23.74 -7.05 9.64
C VAL A 450 -23.52 -5.72 8.93
N LEU A 451 -22.29 -5.20 8.95
CA LEU A 451 -21.95 -3.95 8.26
C LEU A 451 -22.22 -4.04 6.75
N TYR A 452 -21.86 -5.18 6.14
CA TYR A 452 -22.06 -5.43 4.71
C TYR A 452 -23.43 -6.01 4.35
N ALA A 453 -24.27 -6.39 5.31
CA ALA A 453 -25.58 -6.97 5.06
C ALA A 453 -26.48 -6.06 4.20
N ARG A 454 -26.32 -4.73 4.34
CA ARG A 454 -27.02 -3.72 3.52
C ARG A 454 -26.76 -3.85 2.01
N TRP A 455 -25.64 -4.46 1.61
CA TRP A 455 -25.26 -4.67 0.23
C TRP A 455 -25.80 -5.97 -0.37
N HIS A 456 -26.32 -6.89 0.46
CA HIS A 456 -26.65 -8.24 0.02
C HIS A 456 -27.62 -8.27 -1.17
N GLU A 457 -28.77 -7.60 -1.06
CA GLU A 457 -29.79 -7.56 -2.12
C GLU A 457 -29.25 -6.89 -3.41
N THR A 458 -28.45 -5.83 -3.26
CA THR A 458 -27.82 -5.13 -4.38
C THR A 458 -26.82 -6.03 -5.12
N LEU A 459 -25.97 -6.74 -4.40
CA LEU A 459 -24.99 -7.66 -4.98
C LEU A 459 -25.63 -8.90 -5.63
N MET A 460 -26.79 -9.32 -5.12
CA MET A 460 -27.59 -10.44 -5.65
C MET A 460 -28.48 -10.04 -6.83
N THR A 461 -28.66 -8.74 -7.09
CA THR A 461 -29.50 -8.25 -8.20
C THR A 461 -28.86 -8.58 -9.55
N SER A 462 -29.53 -9.43 -10.33
CA SER A 462 -29.11 -9.77 -11.69
C SER A 462 -29.69 -8.80 -12.72
N PHE A 463 -28.88 -8.44 -13.72
CA PHE A 463 -29.34 -7.72 -14.91
C PHE A 463 -29.84 -8.67 -16.02
N SER A 464 -29.77 -9.99 -15.82
CA SER A 464 -30.24 -10.97 -16.81
C SER A 464 -31.73 -10.81 -17.08
N GLY A 465 -32.12 -10.92 -18.34
CA GLY A 465 -33.51 -10.70 -18.78
C GLY A 465 -33.88 -9.23 -19.02
N THR A 466 -33.04 -8.27 -18.65
CA THR A 466 -33.24 -6.84 -18.97
C THR A 466 -32.64 -6.48 -20.35
N ASN A 467 -32.84 -5.22 -20.77
CA ASN A 467 -32.17 -4.63 -21.93
C ASN A 467 -30.89 -3.84 -21.56
N LEU A 468 -30.47 -3.85 -20.29
CA LEU A 468 -29.31 -3.09 -19.80
C LEU A 468 -28.02 -3.50 -20.51
N TRP A 469 -27.86 -4.78 -20.86
CA TRP A 469 -26.73 -5.26 -21.66
C TRP A 469 -26.62 -4.55 -23.01
N PHE A 470 -27.74 -4.25 -23.68
CA PHE A 470 -27.74 -3.58 -24.98
C PHE A 470 -27.44 -2.08 -24.81
N GLN A 471 -27.96 -1.48 -23.74
CA GLN A 471 -27.80 -0.06 -23.45
C GLN A 471 -26.41 0.31 -22.93
N GLY A 472 -25.81 -0.52 -22.08
CA GLY A 472 -24.46 -0.33 -21.56
C GLY A 472 -23.36 -0.88 -22.47
N ARG A 473 -23.70 -1.51 -23.61
CA ARG A 473 -22.71 -2.08 -24.53
C ARG A 473 -21.75 -1.01 -25.10
N PRO A 474 -20.43 -1.14 -24.94
CA PRO A 474 -19.44 -0.35 -25.65
C PRO A 474 -19.65 -0.28 -27.17
N GLY A 475 -19.33 0.87 -27.78
CA GLY A 475 -19.39 1.06 -29.23
C GLY A 475 -19.63 2.51 -29.63
N GLU A 476 -19.92 2.75 -30.92
CA GLU A 476 -20.03 4.09 -31.53
C GLU A 476 -21.00 5.05 -30.83
N LYS A 477 -22.02 4.54 -30.13
CA LYS A 477 -22.97 5.36 -29.36
C LYS A 477 -22.37 6.03 -28.12
N PHE A 478 -21.19 5.59 -27.69
CA PHE A 478 -20.41 6.20 -26.60
C PHE A 478 -19.15 6.91 -27.13
N ASP A 479 -19.05 7.12 -28.45
CA ASP A 479 -17.95 7.89 -29.07
C ASP A 479 -17.94 9.32 -28.50
N TYR A 480 -16.89 9.65 -27.75
CA TYR A 480 -16.75 10.91 -27.01
C TYR A 480 -15.43 11.62 -27.39
N PRO A 481 -15.41 12.33 -28.53
CA PRO A 481 -14.19 12.92 -29.09
C PRO A 481 -13.78 14.22 -28.38
N PHE A 482 -13.47 14.13 -27.08
CA PHE A 482 -13.08 15.29 -26.25
C PHE A 482 -11.70 15.86 -26.62
N ASP A 483 -10.84 15.02 -27.19
CA ASP A 483 -9.47 15.32 -27.64
C ASP A 483 -9.42 15.89 -29.07
N GLN A 484 -10.55 15.90 -29.77
CA GLN A 484 -10.67 16.42 -31.14
C GLN A 484 -11.07 17.90 -31.15
N PRO A 485 -10.79 18.63 -32.25
CA PRO A 485 -11.22 20.01 -32.38
C PRO A 485 -12.73 20.15 -32.17
N VAL A 486 -13.12 21.18 -31.41
CA VAL A 486 -14.51 21.51 -31.11
C VAL A 486 -15.20 21.94 -32.40
N THR A 487 -16.05 21.07 -32.93
CA THR A 487 -16.88 21.29 -34.11
C THR A 487 -18.33 20.96 -33.77
N GLU A 488 -19.28 21.53 -34.50
CA GLU A 488 -20.71 21.24 -34.30
C GLU A 488 -21.00 19.73 -34.33
N SER A 489 -20.34 19.00 -35.23
CA SER A 489 -20.45 17.55 -35.32
C SER A 489 -19.93 16.85 -34.06
N ASN A 490 -18.75 17.22 -33.57
CA ASN A 490 -18.16 16.62 -32.38
C ASN A 490 -18.96 16.97 -31.11
N THR A 491 -19.41 18.21 -30.97
CA THR A 491 -20.28 18.63 -29.86
C THR A 491 -21.60 17.85 -29.84
N ASN A 492 -22.22 17.66 -31.01
CA ASN A 492 -23.46 16.88 -31.11
C ASN A 492 -23.24 15.38 -30.81
N LYS A 493 -22.09 14.81 -31.21
CA LYS A 493 -21.70 13.44 -30.84
C LYS A 493 -21.52 13.28 -29.33
N MET A 494 -20.75 14.16 -28.69
CA MET A 494 -20.55 14.15 -27.23
C MET A 494 -21.88 14.20 -26.48
N ARG A 495 -22.78 15.12 -26.87
CA ARG A 495 -24.13 15.22 -26.29
C ARG A 495 -24.97 13.97 -26.51
N ALA A 496 -24.89 13.36 -27.69
CA ALA A 496 -25.62 12.12 -27.97
C ALA A 496 -25.12 10.97 -27.09
N ALA A 497 -23.81 10.86 -26.88
CA ALA A 497 -23.21 9.87 -25.98
C ALA A 497 -23.62 10.09 -24.52
N GLU A 498 -23.65 11.35 -24.05
CA GLU A 498 -24.15 11.71 -22.71
C GLU A 498 -25.61 11.29 -22.50
N VAL A 499 -26.49 11.53 -23.48
CA VAL A 499 -27.91 11.12 -23.41
C VAL A 499 -28.06 9.59 -23.35
N VAL A 500 -27.22 8.85 -24.07
CA VAL A 500 -27.23 7.38 -24.02
C VAL A 500 -26.77 6.88 -22.66
N LEU A 501 -25.74 7.50 -22.07
CA LEU A 501 -25.25 7.18 -20.73
C LEU A 501 -26.31 7.46 -19.66
N ASP A 502 -26.95 8.63 -19.72
CA ASP A 502 -28.04 9.01 -18.80
C ASP A 502 -29.20 8.02 -18.85
N LYS A 503 -29.58 7.58 -20.05
CA LYS A 503 -30.63 6.58 -20.23
C LYS A 503 -30.25 5.25 -19.59
N PHE A 504 -29.01 4.79 -19.79
CA PHE A 504 -28.52 3.56 -19.18
C PHE A 504 -28.59 3.63 -17.64
N TRP A 505 -28.11 4.71 -17.04
CA TRP A 505 -28.13 4.89 -15.58
C TRP A 505 -29.56 4.98 -15.04
N ALA A 506 -30.46 5.69 -15.71
CA ALA A 506 -31.87 5.77 -15.32
C ALA A 506 -32.52 4.37 -15.29
N GLU A 507 -32.24 3.52 -16.27
CA GLU A 507 -32.76 2.15 -16.29
C GLU A 507 -32.09 1.23 -15.27
N ALA A 508 -30.77 1.38 -15.05
CA ALA A 508 -30.04 0.60 -14.06
C ALA A 508 -30.53 0.92 -12.64
N ASP A 509 -30.64 2.21 -12.30
CA ASP A 509 -31.12 2.68 -11.00
C ASP A 509 -32.60 2.28 -10.80
N ALA A 510 -33.43 2.37 -11.83
CA ALA A 510 -34.81 1.89 -11.76
C ALA A 510 -34.90 0.38 -11.52
N HIS A 511 -34.03 -0.41 -12.16
CA HIS A 511 -33.99 -1.86 -11.97
C HIS A 511 -33.54 -2.25 -10.56
N PHE A 512 -32.50 -1.59 -10.02
CA PHE A 512 -32.10 -1.78 -8.62
C PHE A 512 -33.25 -1.44 -7.68
N ARG A 513 -33.84 -0.24 -7.83
CA ARG A 513 -34.95 0.20 -6.98
C ARG A 513 -36.15 -0.74 -7.03
N LEU A 514 -36.46 -1.31 -8.20
CA LEU A 514 -37.51 -2.31 -8.35
C LEU A 514 -37.22 -3.62 -7.61
N LYS A 515 -35.95 -4.03 -7.53
CA LYS A 515 -35.54 -5.31 -6.95
C LYS A 515 -35.22 -5.26 -5.46
N THR A 516 -34.59 -4.18 -5.01
CA THR A 516 -34.07 -4.05 -3.64
C THR A 516 -34.78 -2.96 -2.82
N GLY A 517 -35.60 -2.12 -3.47
CA GLY A 517 -36.21 -0.93 -2.84
C GLY A 517 -35.28 0.28 -2.77
N THR A 518 -34.00 0.14 -3.10
CA THR A 518 -32.97 1.20 -3.05
C THR A 518 -32.04 1.12 -4.26
N THR A 519 -31.12 2.07 -4.41
CA THR A 519 -30.05 2.00 -5.41
C THR A 519 -28.68 1.88 -4.71
N PRO A 520 -27.63 1.41 -5.41
CA PRO A 520 -26.27 1.49 -4.89
C PRO A 520 -25.88 2.91 -4.43
N HIS A 521 -26.37 3.95 -5.13
CA HIS A 521 -26.14 5.34 -4.76
C HIS A 521 -26.86 5.72 -3.47
N ASP A 522 -28.11 5.29 -3.28
CA ASP A 522 -28.87 5.54 -2.04
C ASP A 522 -28.18 4.90 -0.82
N LEU A 523 -27.45 3.79 -1.00
CA LEU A 523 -26.72 3.10 0.08
C LEU A 523 -25.46 3.84 0.56
N VAL A 524 -24.97 4.82 -0.22
CA VAL A 524 -23.79 5.64 0.08
C VAL A 524 -24.12 7.14 0.10
N ALA A 525 -25.40 7.50 0.13
CA ALA A 525 -25.85 8.90 0.06
C ALA A 525 -25.38 9.74 1.25
N ASP A 526 -25.04 9.10 2.37
CA ASP A 526 -24.47 9.72 3.57
C ASP A 526 -22.96 10.00 3.45
N ILE A 527 -22.27 9.36 2.50
CA ILE A 527 -20.80 9.43 2.36
C ILE A 527 -20.35 10.06 1.04
N ILE A 528 -21.15 10.00 -0.01
CA ILE A 528 -20.82 10.58 -1.32
C ILE A 528 -21.18 12.07 -1.34
N SER A 529 -20.28 12.91 -1.87
CA SER A 529 -20.53 14.35 -1.94
C SER A 529 -21.51 14.68 -3.05
N ASP A 530 -22.42 15.63 -2.82
CA ASP A 530 -23.28 16.15 -3.87
C ASP A 530 -22.43 16.84 -4.96
N ARG A 531 -22.45 16.29 -6.18
CA ARG A 531 -21.78 16.87 -7.34
C ARG A 531 -22.77 17.09 -8.47
N THR A 532 -22.70 18.26 -9.08
CA THR A 532 -23.43 18.55 -10.31
C THR A 532 -22.71 17.87 -11.47
N ILE A 533 -23.40 16.96 -12.16
CA ILE A 533 -22.82 16.30 -13.32
C ILE A 533 -22.66 17.33 -14.45
N PHE A 534 -21.44 17.47 -14.98
CA PHE A 534 -21.17 18.35 -16.10
C PHE A 534 -21.65 17.72 -17.42
N ARG A 535 -22.27 18.53 -18.27
CA ARG A 535 -22.82 18.14 -19.57
C ARG A 535 -22.35 19.10 -20.66
N THR A 536 -22.17 18.59 -21.87
CA THR A 536 -21.69 19.39 -23.00
C THR A 536 -22.76 20.42 -23.41
N PRO A 537 -22.45 21.74 -23.43
CA PRO A 537 -23.41 22.78 -23.81
C PRO A 537 -23.84 22.66 -25.27
N THR A 538 -24.93 23.35 -25.65
CA THR A 538 -25.35 23.32 -27.07
C THR A 538 -24.33 24.07 -27.93
N TRP A 539 -24.20 23.67 -29.19
CA TRP A 539 -23.33 24.38 -30.12
C TRP A 539 -23.74 25.86 -30.22
N GLY A 540 -22.78 26.76 -29.98
CA GLY A 540 -23.00 28.21 -30.03
C GLY A 540 -23.38 28.89 -28.71
N GLU A 541 -23.68 28.14 -27.63
CA GLU A 541 -23.83 28.72 -26.29
C GLU A 541 -22.45 28.99 -25.67
N ARG A 542 -22.13 30.27 -25.42
CA ARG A 542 -20.97 30.63 -24.57
C ARG A 542 -21.30 30.33 -23.11
N LEU A 543 -20.40 29.62 -22.43
CA LEU A 543 -20.40 29.47 -20.97
C LEU A 543 -20.54 30.84 -20.31
N LYS A 544 -21.68 31.09 -19.66
CA LYS A 544 -21.87 32.25 -18.78
C LYS A 544 -21.31 31.94 -17.39
N SER A 545 -20.02 31.66 -17.31
CA SER A 545 -19.23 31.68 -16.07
C SER A 545 -17.81 31.23 -16.39
N ASN A 546 -16.82 31.87 -15.75
CA ASN A 546 -15.42 31.45 -15.73
C ASN A 546 -15.26 30.13 -14.95
N LEU A 547 -15.81 29.04 -15.47
CA LEU A 547 -15.40 27.70 -15.11
C LEU A 547 -14.69 27.17 -16.34
N GLU A 548 -13.36 27.21 -16.28
CA GLU A 548 -12.52 26.46 -17.22
C GLU A 548 -13.12 25.06 -17.33
N LEU A 549 -13.37 24.59 -18.56
CA LEU A 549 -13.43 23.15 -18.81
C LEU A 549 -12.05 22.63 -18.43
N VAL A 550 -11.83 22.35 -17.15
CA VAL A 550 -10.67 21.59 -16.71
C VAL A 550 -10.90 20.22 -17.31
N PRO A 551 -10.06 19.79 -18.26
CA PRO A 551 -10.10 18.41 -18.69
C PRO A 551 -9.84 17.61 -17.41
N VAL A 552 -10.77 16.73 -17.02
CA VAL A 552 -10.45 15.71 -16.02
C VAL A 552 -9.58 14.66 -16.71
N SER A 553 -8.40 15.11 -17.14
CA SER A 553 -7.28 14.23 -17.38
C SER A 553 -6.92 13.71 -16.00
N PHE A 554 -7.22 12.45 -15.73
CA PHE A 554 -6.35 11.70 -14.85
C PHE A 554 -4.96 11.88 -15.44
N HIS A 555 -4.14 12.69 -14.79
CA HIS A 555 -2.71 12.50 -14.52
C HIS A 555 -2.18 13.81 -13.93
N GLU A 556 -2.72 14.20 -12.77
CA GLU A 556 -1.90 14.98 -11.85
C GLU A 556 -0.77 14.08 -11.35
N THR A 557 0.39 14.18 -11.99
CA THR A 557 1.66 13.62 -11.50
C THR A 557 1.94 14.00 -10.04
N ASN A 558 1.31 15.07 -9.55
CA ASN A 558 1.43 15.57 -8.18
C ASN A 558 0.59 14.81 -7.13
N LYS A 559 -0.28 13.86 -7.51
CA LYS A 559 -1.01 12.97 -6.59
C LYS A 559 -0.48 11.52 -6.62
N GLN A 560 0.81 11.35 -6.95
CA GLN A 560 1.48 10.04 -6.96
C GLN A 560 1.72 9.50 -5.53
N ILE A 561 0.76 8.75 -5.01
CA ILE A 561 0.89 7.98 -3.76
C ILE A 561 1.34 6.55 -4.04
N THR A 562 1.12 6.07 -5.26
CA THR A 562 1.09 4.63 -5.58
C THR A 562 2.41 4.04 -6.06
N GLY A 563 3.46 4.86 -6.16
CA GLY A 563 4.83 4.42 -6.47
C GLY A 563 4.88 3.50 -7.69
N ALA A 564 5.31 2.26 -7.48
CA ALA A 564 5.47 1.24 -8.54
C ALA A 564 4.18 0.92 -9.33
N PHE A 565 3.01 1.14 -8.74
CA PHE A 565 1.73 0.64 -9.25
C PHE A 565 0.91 1.69 -9.98
N THR A 566 1.56 2.71 -10.55
CA THR A 566 0.88 3.74 -11.33
C THR A 566 0.36 3.19 -12.65
N PRO A 567 -0.94 3.36 -12.97
CA PRO A 567 -1.49 3.04 -14.29
C PRO A 567 -0.79 3.78 -15.45
N ALA A 568 -0.18 4.93 -15.16
CA ALA A 568 0.50 5.81 -16.12
C ALA A 568 1.91 5.35 -16.56
N ALA A 569 2.45 4.26 -16.01
CA ALA A 569 3.77 3.75 -16.41
C ALA A 569 3.75 2.98 -17.76
N ILE A 570 2.58 2.85 -18.38
CA ILE A 570 2.36 2.15 -19.65
C ILE A 570 2.29 3.22 -20.75
N PRO A 571 3.21 3.24 -21.73
CA PRO A 571 3.12 4.17 -22.85
C PRO A 571 1.88 3.83 -23.69
N VAL A 572 0.84 4.65 -23.56
CA VAL A 572 -0.28 4.66 -24.50
C VAL A 572 0.29 5.07 -25.85
N LYS A 573 0.33 4.12 -26.78
CA LYS A 573 0.86 4.33 -28.13
C LYS A 573 -0.16 5.13 -28.94
N ILE A 574 -0.06 6.45 -28.89
CA ILE A 574 -0.78 7.36 -29.79
C ILE A 574 -0.33 7.02 -31.21
N LYS A 575 -1.23 6.43 -32.01
CA LYS A 575 -0.98 6.17 -33.43
C LYS A 575 -1.21 7.47 -34.20
N THR A 576 -0.15 8.25 -34.38
CA THR A 576 -0.16 9.35 -35.36
C THR A 576 0.05 8.74 -36.75
N HIS A 577 -0.99 8.74 -37.58
CA HIS A 577 -0.86 8.43 -39.01
C HIS A 577 -0.12 9.59 -39.68
N SER A 578 1.17 9.41 -39.99
CA SER A 578 1.94 10.33 -40.81
C SER A 578 1.68 10.07 -42.29
N LEU A 579 1.07 11.02 -42.98
CA LEU A 579 1.05 11.11 -44.43
C LEU A 579 2.08 12.15 -44.90
N THR A 580 3.05 11.63 -45.68
CA THR A 580 3.78 12.24 -46.82
C THR A 580 4.83 13.37 -46.64
N SER A 581 6.06 13.03 -47.04
CA SER A 581 7.12 13.92 -47.57
C SER A 581 6.70 14.63 -48.89
N PRO A 582 7.39 15.68 -49.42
CA PRO A 582 8.81 16.02 -49.23
C PRO A 582 9.15 17.48 -48.90
N ALA A 583 10.43 17.66 -48.61
CA ALA A 583 11.12 18.86 -48.13
C ALA A 583 10.89 20.15 -48.93
N GLU A 584 10.67 21.23 -48.18
CA GLU A 584 10.98 22.60 -48.59
C GLU A 584 11.58 23.34 -47.39
N ALA A 585 12.66 24.06 -47.62
CA ALA A 585 13.50 24.66 -46.60
C ALA A 585 13.03 26.06 -46.19
N MET A 586 13.50 26.46 -44.99
CA MET A 586 13.56 27.80 -44.37
C MET A 586 12.38 28.17 -43.43
N PRO A 587 12.57 29.12 -42.48
CA PRO A 587 13.79 29.57 -41.80
C PRO A 587 13.68 29.42 -40.25
N ALA A 588 14.80 29.61 -39.54
CA ALA A 588 14.82 29.66 -38.08
C ALA A 588 13.93 30.81 -37.55
N PRO A 589 13.02 30.58 -36.59
CA PRO A 589 12.35 31.65 -35.88
C PRO A 589 13.19 32.14 -34.69
N GLN A 590 13.23 33.45 -34.61
CA GLN A 590 13.98 34.30 -33.71
C GLN A 590 13.54 34.15 -32.25
N THR A 591 14.51 34.35 -31.37
CA THR A 591 14.36 34.50 -29.94
C THR A 591 13.44 35.69 -29.62
N VAL A 592 12.29 35.43 -29.02
CA VAL A 592 11.48 36.46 -28.35
C VAL A 592 11.72 36.34 -26.86
N SER A 593 12.31 37.39 -26.30
CA SER A 593 12.60 37.60 -24.88
C SER A 593 11.33 37.73 -24.04
N VAL A 594 11.22 36.95 -22.97
CA VAL A 594 10.28 37.16 -21.86
C VAL A 594 10.98 37.99 -20.77
N PRO A 595 10.30 38.94 -20.07
CA PRO A 595 10.95 39.83 -19.11
C PRO A 595 11.32 39.13 -17.79
N LEU A 596 12.51 39.45 -17.25
CA LEU A 596 12.90 39.29 -15.84
C LEU A 596 11.92 40.04 -14.92
N ILE A 597 11.61 39.49 -13.73
CA ILE A 597 11.70 40.02 -12.34
C ILE A 597 11.31 38.81 -11.42
N GLU A 598 11.96 38.38 -10.33
CA GLU A 598 12.55 39.07 -9.16
C GLU A 598 13.62 38.18 -8.48
N GLN A 599 14.79 38.74 -8.11
CA GLN A 599 15.80 38.08 -7.28
C GLN A 599 15.49 38.28 -5.79
N PRO A 600 15.84 37.33 -4.89
CA PRO A 600 15.54 37.42 -3.46
C PRO A 600 16.29 38.59 -2.78
N GLN A 601 15.55 39.42 -2.03
CA GLN A 601 16.10 40.49 -1.21
C GLN A 601 16.92 39.93 -0.03
N ILE A 602 18.19 40.34 0.06
CA ILE A 602 19.06 40.08 1.21
C ILE A 602 18.92 41.24 2.19
N ILE A 603 18.40 40.98 3.39
CA ILE A 603 18.32 41.96 4.48
C ILE A 603 19.55 41.80 5.38
N PHE A 604 20.39 42.83 5.47
CA PHE A 604 21.56 42.83 6.35
C PHE A 604 21.17 43.21 7.79
N VAL A 605 21.27 42.25 8.70
CA VAL A 605 20.95 42.44 10.11
C VAL A 605 22.22 42.70 10.92
N LYS A 606 22.20 43.70 11.82
CA LYS A 606 23.32 44.00 12.71
C LYS A 606 23.58 42.83 13.69
N LYS A 607 24.85 42.56 13.98
CA LYS A 607 25.31 41.44 14.82
C LYS A 607 24.64 41.38 16.21
N GLN A 608 24.19 42.52 16.74
CA GLN A 608 23.47 42.62 18.01
C GLN A 608 22.01 42.19 17.91
N SER A 609 21.30 42.56 16.84
CA SER A 609 19.92 42.12 16.57
C SER A 609 19.83 40.63 16.25
N LEU A 610 20.87 40.06 15.64
CA LEU A 610 20.99 38.61 15.41
C LEU A 610 21.22 37.83 16.73
N LYS A 611 21.80 38.49 17.74
CA LYS A 611 21.96 37.94 19.09
C LYS A 611 20.63 37.96 19.87
N THR A 612 19.83 39.00 19.70
CA THR A 612 18.48 39.11 20.29
C THR A 612 17.50 38.10 19.68
N LEU A 613 17.57 37.86 18.35
CA LEU A 613 16.80 36.80 17.68
C LEU A 613 17.18 35.41 18.19
N ARG A 614 18.48 35.12 18.38
CA ARG A 614 18.94 33.83 18.95
C ARG A 614 18.51 33.60 20.41
N ALA A 615 18.24 34.66 21.16
CA ALA A 615 17.78 34.56 22.55
C ALA A 615 16.24 34.41 22.67
N LEU A 616 15.47 34.77 21.63
CA LEU A 616 14.00 34.67 21.61
C LEU A 616 13.50 33.28 21.18
N PHE A 617 14.35 32.44 20.59
CA PHE A 617 14.00 31.07 20.14
C PHE A 617 14.57 29.96 21.03
N THR A 618 15.05 30.28 22.24
CA THR A 618 15.36 29.27 23.25
C THR A 618 14.13 28.98 24.11
N THR A 619 13.44 27.87 23.85
CA THR A 619 12.53 27.26 24.82
C THR A 619 13.27 26.18 25.60
N SER A 620 13.34 26.38 26.91
CA SER A 620 13.76 25.40 27.90
C SER A 620 12.55 24.60 28.39
N HIS A 621 12.58 23.27 28.27
CA HIS A 621 11.68 22.37 29.02
C HIS A 621 12.43 21.16 29.61
N PRO A 622 11.88 20.57 30.68
CA PRO A 622 12.66 20.12 31.84
C PRO A 622 13.28 18.74 31.65
N ARG A 623 14.53 18.61 32.13
CA ARG A 623 15.30 17.37 32.16
C ARG A 623 14.68 16.38 33.15
N VAL A 624 14.41 15.15 32.69
CA VAL A 624 14.44 13.95 33.53
C VAL A 624 15.91 13.49 33.58
N PRO A 625 16.51 13.24 34.77
CA PRO A 625 17.90 12.81 34.83
C PRO A 625 18.04 11.32 34.48
N PRO A 626 19.01 10.92 33.64
CA PRO A 626 19.34 9.51 33.47
C PRO A 626 20.12 9.02 34.71
N LYS A 627 19.54 8.09 35.46
CA LYS A 627 20.32 7.21 36.35
C LYS A 627 21.00 6.15 35.47
N CYS A 628 22.21 6.42 35.00
CA CYS A 628 23.10 5.40 34.45
C CYS A 628 23.85 4.72 35.61
N PRO A 629 23.72 3.40 35.84
CA PRO A 629 24.80 2.63 36.42
C PRO A 629 25.83 2.35 35.32
N GLY A 630 27.05 2.84 35.52
CA GLY A 630 28.17 2.65 34.60
C GLY A 630 28.55 1.17 34.46
N TRP A 631 28.67 0.71 33.22
CA TRP A 631 29.18 -0.61 32.90
C TRP A 631 30.70 -0.59 32.94
N THR A 632 31.29 -1.02 34.05
CA THR A 632 32.70 -1.43 34.10
C THR A 632 32.83 -2.89 33.68
N LEU A 633 33.44 -3.11 32.52
CA LEU A 633 33.99 -4.40 32.10
C LEU A 633 35.09 -4.83 33.08
N CYS A 634 34.82 -5.84 33.89
CA CYS A 634 35.85 -6.64 34.56
C CYS A 634 35.45 -8.12 34.50
N GLY A 635 36.06 -8.87 33.58
CA GLY A 635 36.25 -10.32 33.76
C GLY A 635 37.29 -10.56 34.87
N PRO A 636 37.33 -11.77 35.46
CA PRO A 636 38.31 -12.71 34.93
C PRO A 636 37.97 -14.19 35.18
N TRP A 637 37.75 -15.00 34.14
CA TRP A 637 37.95 -16.45 34.26
C TRP A 637 38.62 -17.00 32.99
N CYS A 638 39.94 -16.88 32.96
CA CYS A 638 40.81 -17.88 32.33
C CYS A 638 41.21 -18.88 33.42
N ARG A 639 40.61 -20.08 33.39
CA ARG A 639 41.27 -21.38 33.55
C ARG A 639 40.27 -22.49 33.31
#